data_AF-A0A533IE95-F1
#
_entry.id   AF-A0A533IE95-F1
#
_cell.length_a   1.000
_cell.length_b   1.000
_cell.length_c   1.000
_cell.angle_alpha   90.00
_cell.angle_beta   90.00
_cell.angle_gamma   90.00
#
_symmetry.space_group_name_H-M   'P 1'
#
loop_
_entity.id
_entity.type
_entity.pdbx_description
1 polymer ?
#
loop_
_entity_poly.entity_id
_entity_poly.type
_entity_poly.pdbx_seq_one_letter_code
_entity_poly.pdbx_strand_id
1 'polypeptide(L)'
;MASKDTGKSPTRGGNAASQKAKGRTSATAAAATDPSLADKSATAAPRASKPAAKTAAKAAPRTKKAGAAPVKTTGKAPGGKARSAAAKATGGAKTARKPARKANDSDARPAEADAPKKKLNIAADDLARDAARAQPAPSAPQDEAGQGEAGQGEAGRNRATGQFAENLERIESLTKRLTSALSRRPRHDPGVEGPGADLMVNASVAAAKLWAEQPARILEQQVKFWGATFARFAEMQSQLAKGKLTAPPDDQPETDKRFKNPLWQSHPYFNLVKSQYQINAQAMRDAAAGLEMGSDVDQHRLNWLTNQVIDMFAPTNFFATNPDAIERALDTEGESLVKGLENLVRDVETNGGELVVSLADRNAFAVGENIGTAEGRVVRQEPLYELIQFSPSTDQVHATPIVIFPPWINKFYILDLKPENSMIRWIVDQGYTLFVVSWKNPDVSYAETSLEDYVSAYLSVMDAIEEITAQPKVNAVGYCIGGTTLTLTLGLMAQRGDDRVESATFFTTLTDFSEQGEFTPFLQEDFVEGIAAEVGRAGIFASQLMTRTMSFLRANDLVWGPAIRSYMMGEAPPAFDLLYWNGDATNLPGKMTVDYLRGLCQQNLLIEDGFPVHGHNVSVRDIKLPLCAIGCETDHIAPWKYSWRGVAQMASDDKRFILSESGHIAGIVNPPSKKKYGHYTGAQDFANGPDAWRDASEFTAGSWWPTWEAWLAERSGDMVPARVPEDGFGPAPGSYVHERH
;
A
#
# COMPACT_ATOMS: atom_id res chain seq x y z
N MET A 1 -53.44 8.80 -24.42
CA MET A 1 -54.37 9.97 -24.43
C MET A 1 -54.80 10.28 -22.99
N ALA A 2 -55.50 11.39 -22.80
CA ALA A 2 -56.12 11.88 -21.55
C ALA A 2 -56.93 10.82 -20.75
N SER A 3 -57.24 10.97 -19.44
CA SER A 3 -56.82 11.94 -18.39
C SER A 3 -57.52 11.64 -17.04
N LYS A 4 -56.83 11.80 -15.90
CA LYS A 4 -57.34 12.00 -14.50
C LYS A 4 -58.21 10.89 -13.88
N ASP A 5 -58.04 10.43 -12.64
CA ASP A 5 -57.74 11.04 -11.32
C ASP A 5 -58.98 11.54 -10.55
N THR A 6 -59.26 10.90 -9.39
CA THR A 6 -59.68 11.45 -8.06
C THR A 6 -60.36 10.38 -7.19
N GLY A 7 -60.27 10.42 -5.84
CA GLY A 7 -61.32 9.78 -5.00
C GLY A 7 -61.09 9.11 -3.62
N LYS A 8 -60.26 9.64 -2.71
CA LYS A 8 -60.41 9.57 -1.22
C LYS A 8 -60.73 8.25 -0.45
N SER A 9 -59.86 7.91 0.51
CA SER A 9 -60.15 7.16 1.77
C SER A 9 -60.87 8.06 2.82
N PRO A 10 -61.09 7.72 4.14
CA PRO A 10 -60.78 6.48 4.91
C PRO A 10 -61.86 6.01 5.95
N THR A 11 -61.65 4.85 6.63
CA THR A 11 -62.11 4.62 8.04
C THR A 11 -61.37 3.48 8.78
N ARG A 12 -61.53 3.43 10.12
CA ARG A 12 -60.74 2.68 11.14
C ARG A 12 -61.20 1.23 11.44
N GLY A 13 -60.27 0.44 12.00
CA GLY A 13 -60.52 -0.52 13.12
C GLY A 13 -60.25 -2.01 12.83
N GLY A 14 -59.77 -2.86 13.77
CA GLY A 14 -59.18 -2.57 15.09
C GLY A 14 -59.54 -3.56 16.23
N ASN A 15 -58.86 -4.71 16.32
CA ASN A 15 -58.75 -5.67 17.47
C ASN A 15 -58.16 -7.01 16.96
N ALA A 16 -57.71 -8.00 17.74
CA ALA A 16 -57.02 -8.08 19.05
C ALA A 16 -56.62 -9.57 19.27
N ALA A 17 -55.57 -9.88 20.05
CA ALA A 17 -55.05 -11.26 20.18
C ALA A 17 -55.31 -11.92 21.55
N SER A 18 -55.58 -13.23 21.60
CA SER A 18 -55.48 -14.02 22.85
C SER A 18 -55.25 -15.54 22.68
N GLN A 19 -54.15 -15.95 23.32
CA GLN A 19 -53.59 -17.24 23.76
C GLN A 19 -54.44 -18.52 23.97
N LYS A 20 -53.81 -19.66 23.63
CA LYS A 20 -53.70 -20.98 24.33
C LYS A 20 -54.93 -21.66 25.00
N ALA A 21 -55.30 -22.88 24.55
CA ALA A 21 -55.37 -24.09 25.41
C ALA A 21 -55.64 -25.45 24.67
N LYS A 22 -54.93 -26.51 25.09
CA LYS A 22 -55.26 -27.97 25.18
C LYS A 22 -56.36 -28.62 24.28
N GLY A 23 -55.93 -29.39 23.26
CA GLY A 23 -55.82 -30.88 23.30
C GLY A 23 -57.01 -31.83 22.98
N ARG A 24 -56.71 -32.86 22.14
CA ARG A 24 -57.47 -34.12 21.84
C ARG A 24 -58.80 -33.94 21.05
N THR A 25 -59.27 -34.84 20.16
CA THR A 25 -58.86 -36.19 19.66
C THR A 25 -59.45 -36.39 18.22
N SER A 26 -59.31 -37.46 17.40
CA SER A 26 -58.72 -38.83 17.43
C SER A 26 -58.71 -39.44 15.99
N ALA A 27 -58.18 -40.68 15.84
CA ALA A 27 -58.34 -41.66 14.72
C ALA A 27 -57.34 -41.55 13.54
N THR A 28 -56.82 -42.64 12.93
CA THR A 28 -57.08 -44.10 13.10
C THR A 28 -55.85 -44.96 12.70
N ALA A 29 -55.71 -46.19 13.23
CA ALA A 29 -54.76 -47.28 12.88
C ALA A 29 -53.23 -46.98 13.07
N ALA A 30 -52.39 -47.73 13.81
CA ALA A 30 -52.07 -49.18 13.87
C ALA A 30 -51.09 -49.64 12.77
N ALA A 31 -49.97 -50.35 13.02
CA ALA A 31 -49.23 -50.80 14.24
C ALA A 31 -47.77 -51.20 13.82
N ALA A 32 -46.83 -51.78 14.61
CA ALA A 32 -46.83 -52.37 15.97
C ALA A 32 -45.41 -52.44 16.63
N THR A 33 -45.37 -52.31 17.96
CA THR A 33 -44.54 -53.03 18.99
C THR A 33 -43.05 -53.38 18.82
N ASP A 34 -42.22 -52.71 19.63
CA ASP A 34 -41.02 -53.17 20.38
C ASP A 34 -41.47 -54.02 21.64
N PRO A 35 -40.69 -54.48 22.67
CA PRO A 35 -39.23 -54.43 22.96
C PRO A 35 -38.62 -55.71 23.64
N SER A 36 -37.49 -55.53 24.37
CA SER A 36 -37.02 -56.27 25.59
C SER A 36 -36.01 -57.45 25.42
N LEU A 37 -35.10 -57.79 26.36
CA LEU A 37 -34.62 -57.18 27.63
C LEU A 37 -33.29 -57.83 28.13
N ALA A 38 -32.71 -57.32 29.24
CA ALA A 38 -31.82 -58.00 30.24
C ALA A 38 -30.32 -58.25 29.90
N ASP A 39 -29.35 -58.21 30.86
CA ASP A 39 -29.25 -57.51 32.17
C ASP A 39 -27.78 -57.47 32.74
N LYS A 40 -27.58 -56.66 33.80
CA LYS A 40 -26.42 -56.41 34.73
C LYS A 40 -25.19 -57.35 34.79
N SER A 41 -23.99 -56.75 34.92
CA SER A 41 -23.16 -56.60 36.16
C SER A 41 -21.74 -56.06 35.80
N ALA A 42 -21.11 -55.08 36.48
CA ALA A 42 -20.60 -54.98 37.87
C ALA A 42 -19.41 -55.95 38.15
N THR A 43 -18.29 -55.59 38.81
CA THR A 43 -18.00 -54.47 39.73
C THR A 43 -16.49 -54.19 39.91
N ALA A 44 -16.15 -53.04 40.52
CA ALA A 44 -15.00 -52.79 41.44
C ALA A 44 -13.56 -52.61 40.91
N ALA A 45 -12.94 -51.50 41.35
CA ALA A 45 -11.49 -51.35 41.57
C ALA A 45 -11.15 -51.59 43.05
N PRO A 46 -9.86 -51.68 43.43
CA PRO A 46 -9.41 -50.74 44.46
C PRO A 46 -7.97 -50.19 44.34
N ARG A 47 -7.88 -48.88 44.52
CA ARG A 47 -6.83 -48.06 45.19
C ARG A 47 -5.43 -48.67 45.50
N ALA A 48 -4.44 -47.99 44.91
CA ALA A 48 -3.39 -47.18 45.55
C ALA A 48 -2.22 -47.82 46.35
N SER A 49 -1.01 -47.29 46.07
CA SER A 49 -0.13 -46.74 47.13
C SER A 49 0.88 -45.72 46.58
N LYS A 50 1.20 -44.70 47.38
CA LYS A 50 2.45 -43.90 47.27
C LYS A 50 3.50 -44.54 48.20
N PRO A 51 4.79 -44.30 47.96
CA PRO A 51 5.62 -43.75 49.06
C PRO A 51 6.01 -42.28 48.81
N ALA A 52 6.61 -41.65 49.81
CA ALA A 52 6.90 -40.21 49.82
C ALA A 52 8.41 -39.89 49.87
N ALA A 53 8.73 -38.70 49.37
CA ALA A 53 9.78 -37.76 49.78
C ALA A 53 11.12 -38.28 50.36
N LYS A 54 12.21 -37.81 49.76
CA LYS A 54 13.41 -37.40 50.51
C LYS A 54 13.80 -35.96 50.15
N THR A 55 14.14 -35.20 51.18
CA THR A 55 14.56 -33.79 51.12
C THR A 55 16.07 -33.65 51.24
N ALA A 56 16.71 -32.96 50.27
CA ALA A 56 18.05 -32.34 50.36
C ALA A 56 18.32 -31.56 49.06
N ALA A 57 19.10 -30.47 49.02
CA ALA A 57 19.50 -29.49 50.04
C ALA A 57 20.01 -28.21 49.33
N LYS A 58 20.11 -27.07 50.03
CA LYS A 58 20.66 -25.82 49.48
C LYS A 58 22.17 -25.95 49.18
N ALA A 59 22.63 -25.50 48.02
CA ALA A 59 24.06 -25.42 47.69
C ALA A 59 24.45 -24.28 46.72
N ALA A 60 24.18 -23.03 47.10
CA ALA A 60 24.93 -21.85 46.67
C ALA A 60 25.25 -21.03 47.94
N PRO A 61 26.36 -20.27 48.03
CA PRO A 61 27.20 -19.77 46.92
C PRO A 61 28.69 -20.15 47.01
N ARG A 62 29.47 -19.79 45.98
CA ARG A 62 30.89 -19.45 46.21
C ARG A 62 31.42 -18.37 45.28
N THR A 63 31.64 -17.18 45.86
CA THR A 63 32.33 -16.07 45.24
C THR A 63 33.84 -16.34 45.14
N LYS A 64 34.47 -15.85 44.05
CA LYS A 64 35.88 -15.42 44.07
C LYS A 64 36.03 -14.12 43.29
N LYS A 65 36.41 -13.05 43.99
CA LYS A 65 36.98 -11.84 43.38
C LYS A 65 38.49 -12.02 43.21
N ALA A 66 38.99 -11.86 42.00
CA ALA A 66 40.31 -11.28 41.68
C ALA A 66 40.40 -11.12 40.14
N GLY A 67 40.92 -10.04 39.58
CA GLY A 67 41.37 -8.81 40.23
C GLY A 67 42.48 -8.10 39.44
N ALA A 68 42.12 -7.30 38.45
CA ALA A 68 43.02 -6.38 37.77
C ALA A 68 42.29 -5.05 37.51
N ALA A 69 43.01 -3.94 37.63
CA ALA A 69 42.47 -2.57 37.53
C ALA A 69 43.36 -1.74 36.57
N PRO A 70 43.19 -0.41 36.41
CA PRO A 70 42.72 0.10 35.12
C PRO A 70 43.72 1.01 34.40
N VAL A 71 43.52 1.19 33.09
CA VAL A 71 44.18 2.25 32.31
C VAL A 71 43.25 3.48 32.25
N LYS A 72 43.78 4.66 32.58
CA LYS A 72 43.10 5.96 32.46
C LYS A 72 43.79 6.83 31.41
N THR A 73 43.02 7.35 30.47
CA THR A 73 43.25 8.62 29.74
C THR A 73 41.88 9.18 29.32
N THR A 74 41.33 10.19 29.98
CA THR A 74 41.42 11.63 29.59
C THR A 74 41.03 11.89 28.12
N GLY A 75 39.94 12.57 27.75
CA GLY A 75 38.81 13.13 28.53
C GLY A 75 38.61 14.64 28.32
N LYS A 76 37.44 15.06 27.79
CA LYS A 76 36.99 16.47 27.81
C LYS A 76 35.49 16.64 27.53
N ALA A 77 34.79 17.25 28.48
CA ALA A 77 33.44 17.85 28.41
C ALA A 77 33.29 18.74 29.66
N PRO A 78 32.26 19.62 29.81
CA PRO A 78 31.15 19.91 28.90
C PRO A 78 31.05 21.41 28.52
N GLY A 79 30.02 21.76 27.74
CA GLY A 79 29.67 23.15 27.41
C GLY A 79 28.15 23.34 27.27
N GLY A 80 27.41 23.24 28.37
CA GLY A 80 25.96 23.41 28.38
C GLY A 80 25.51 24.84 28.69
N LYS A 81 24.39 25.27 28.10
CA LYS A 81 23.57 26.41 28.57
C LYS A 81 22.10 26.06 28.48
N ALA A 82 21.33 26.48 29.48
CA ALA A 82 19.89 26.27 29.55
C ALA A 82 19.17 27.60 29.83
N ARG A 83 17.92 27.69 29.34
CA ARG A 83 16.80 28.53 29.82
C ARG A 83 17.09 29.99 30.21
N SER A 84 16.34 30.90 29.56
CA SER A 84 15.73 32.03 30.28
C SER A 84 14.33 32.28 29.72
N ALA A 85 13.32 32.27 30.59
CA ALA A 85 11.98 32.79 30.30
C ALA A 85 11.69 33.94 31.27
N ALA A 86 11.09 35.02 30.77
CA ALA A 86 10.63 36.16 31.56
C ALA A 86 9.39 36.76 30.91
N ALA A 87 8.49 37.34 31.69
CA ALA A 87 7.18 37.81 31.22
C ALA A 87 6.73 39.10 31.92
N LYS A 88 5.77 39.79 31.28
CA LYS A 88 4.97 40.94 31.77
C LYS A 88 5.70 42.27 32.04
N ALA A 89 5.27 43.29 31.31
CA ALA A 89 4.98 44.63 31.83
C ALA A 89 3.81 45.23 31.01
N THR A 90 3.08 46.22 31.55
CA THR A 90 1.81 46.71 30.98
C THR A 90 1.66 48.23 31.02
N GLY A 91 1.10 48.83 29.97
CA GLY A 91 0.66 50.23 29.91
C GLY A 91 0.78 50.82 28.49
N GLY A 92 0.00 51.83 28.07
CA GLY A 92 -1.16 52.46 28.72
C GLY A 92 -1.40 53.90 28.20
N ALA A 93 -2.67 54.24 27.86
CA ALA A 93 -3.13 55.54 27.30
C ALA A 93 -2.58 55.89 25.89
N LYS A 94 -3.33 56.38 24.87
CA LYS A 94 -4.52 57.26 24.67
C LYS A 94 -4.15 58.71 24.30
N THR A 95 -4.33 59.07 23.02
CA THR A 95 -5.00 60.29 22.46
C THR A 95 -4.77 60.30 20.94
N ALA A 96 -5.73 60.43 20.00
CA ALA A 96 -7.05 61.07 19.87
C ALA A 96 -7.02 62.46 19.21
N ARG A 97 -7.25 62.51 17.89
CA ARG A 97 -7.82 63.69 17.21
C ARG A 97 -8.66 63.31 15.98
N LYS A 98 -9.76 64.04 15.78
CA LYS A 98 -10.81 63.99 14.75
C LYS A 98 -11.36 65.43 14.63
N PRO A 99 -12.26 65.77 13.70
CA PRO A 99 -12.41 65.32 12.30
C PRO A 99 -12.54 66.53 11.33
N ALA A 100 -12.76 66.27 10.03
CA ALA A 100 -13.44 67.21 9.11
C ALA A 100 -14.42 66.43 8.22
N ARG A 101 -15.53 67.05 7.77
CA ARG A 101 -16.66 66.34 7.13
C ARG A 101 -17.57 67.29 6.30
N LYS A 102 -17.78 66.95 5.03
CA LYS A 102 -18.95 67.22 4.12
C LYS A 102 -18.57 66.65 2.73
N ALA A 103 -19.37 65.82 2.03
CA ALA A 103 -20.73 66.01 1.44
C ALA A 103 -20.66 66.81 0.11
N ASN A 104 -21.37 66.47 -0.98
CA ASN A 104 -22.20 65.29 -1.32
C ASN A 104 -22.32 65.17 -2.88
N ASP A 105 -23.24 64.32 -3.37
CA ASP A 105 -23.79 64.27 -4.76
C ASP A 105 -22.85 63.68 -5.85
N SER A 106 -23.34 62.99 -6.90
CA SER A 106 -24.67 62.39 -7.18
C SER A 106 -24.57 61.24 -8.22
N ASP A 107 -25.72 60.68 -8.62
CA ASP A 107 -25.94 59.42 -9.36
C ASP A 107 -25.30 59.29 -10.76
N ALA A 108 -24.89 58.05 -11.13
CA ALA A 108 -25.15 57.42 -12.44
C ALA A 108 -24.63 55.95 -12.56
N ARG A 109 -25.43 55.07 -13.17
CA ARG A 109 -25.11 53.75 -13.76
C ARG A 109 -26.36 53.23 -14.52
N PRO A 110 -26.28 52.24 -15.44
CA PRO A 110 -25.11 51.53 -15.99
C PRO A 110 -25.08 51.49 -17.56
N ALA A 111 -24.24 50.60 -18.12
CA ALA A 111 -24.17 50.18 -19.54
C ALA A 111 -23.61 51.25 -20.53
N GLU A 112 -23.03 50.90 -21.69
CA GLU A 112 -22.73 49.59 -22.30
C GLU A 112 -21.37 49.68 -23.03
N ALA A 113 -20.63 48.57 -23.22
CA ALA A 113 -19.32 48.59 -23.90
C ALA A 113 -19.05 47.30 -24.68
N ASP A 114 -18.87 47.43 -25.99
CA ASP A 114 -18.66 46.33 -26.94
C ASP A 114 -17.17 45.91 -27.04
N ALA A 115 -16.89 44.65 -27.43
CA ALA A 115 -15.58 44.02 -27.28
C ALA A 115 -15.08 43.30 -28.57
N PRO A 116 -14.05 43.84 -29.26
CA PRO A 116 -13.49 43.19 -30.45
C PRO A 116 -12.56 42.03 -30.09
N LYS A 117 -12.95 40.80 -30.49
CA LYS A 117 -12.14 39.58 -30.31
C LYS A 117 -10.86 39.63 -31.17
N LYS A 118 -9.70 39.34 -30.58
CA LYS A 118 -8.48 38.96 -31.31
C LYS A 118 -7.87 37.70 -30.70
N LYS A 119 -7.28 36.84 -31.56
CA LYS A 119 -6.83 35.50 -31.20
C LYS A 119 -5.51 35.54 -30.44
N LEU A 120 -5.42 34.80 -29.34
CA LEU A 120 -4.16 34.41 -28.71
C LEU A 120 -3.68 33.13 -29.40
N ASN A 121 -2.51 33.14 -30.03
CA ASN A 121 -1.78 31.96 -30.53
C ASN A 121 -0.36 32.35 -31.01
N ILE A 122 0.35 33.13 -30.19
CA ILE A 122 1.76 33.52 -30.40
C ILE A 122 2.41 33.46 -29.01
N ALA A 123 3.16 32.38 -28.74
CA ALA A 123 3.86 32.16 -27.46
C ALA A 123 4.85 30.97 -27.54
N ALA A 124 4.44 29.86 -28.18
CA ALA A 124 5.23 28.62 -28.20
C ALA A 124 6.52 28.73 -29.02
N ASP A 125 6.42 29.24 -30.26
CA ASP A 125 7.53 29.30 -31.22
C ASP A 125 8.70 30.20 -30.77
N ASP A 126 8.43 31.18 -29.91
CA ASP A 126 9.44 32.14 -29.45
C ASP A 126 10.20 31.62 -28.23
N LEU A 127 9.53 30.88 -27.33
CA LEU A 127 10.18 30.18 -26.19
C LEU A 127 11.23 29.16 -26.67
N ALA A 128 10.98 28.48 -27.79
CA ALA A 128 11.92 27.52 -28.38
C ALA A 128 13.18 28.20 -28.98
N ARG A 129 13.15 29.50 -29.26
CA ARG A 129 14.25 30.23 -29.91
C ARG A 129 15.26 30.82 -28.93
N ASP A 130 14.80 31.35 -27.80
CA ASP A 130 15.70 32.01 -26.83
C ASP A 130 16.55 31.00 -26.03
N ALA A 131 16.05 29.78 -25.81
CA ALA A 131 16.83 28.71 -25.16
C ALA A 131 18.13 28.37 -25.92
N ALA A 132 18.14 28.48 -27.25
CA ALA A 132 19.29 28.14 -28.10
C ALA A 132 20.44 29.17 -28.09
N ARG A 133 20.37 30.23 -27.26
CA ARG A 133 21.25 31.40 -27.37
C ARG A 133 22.31 31.56 -26.26
N ALA A 134 22.39 30.64 -25.30
CA ALA A 134 23.40 30.67 -24.24
C ALA A 134 24.75 30.06 -24.70
N GLN A 135 25.75 30.91 -24.98
CA GLN A 135 27.10 30.47 -25.36
C GLN A 135 28.08 30.42 -24.15
N PRO A 136 29.04 29.47 -24.13
CA PRO A 136 30.11 29.41 -23.14
C PRO A 136 31.28 30.37 -23.44
N ALA A 137 32.20 30.51 -22.47
CA ALA A 137 33.35 31.43 -22.50
C ALA A 137 34.53 30.91 -23.37
N PRO A 138 35.48 31.79 -23.79
CA PRO A 138 36.33 31.53 -24.96
C PRO A 138 37.69 30.86 -24.66
N SER A 139 38.27 30.27 -25.71
CA SER A 139 39.68 29.85 -25.82
C SER A 139 40.25 30.25 -27.20
N ALA A 140 41.57 30.23 -27.36
CA ALA A 140 42.28 30.70 -28.56
C ALA A 140 43.70 30.09 -28.65
N PRO A 141 44.43 30.17 -29.79
CA PRO A 141 44.02 30.68 -31.11
C PRO A 141 44.12 29.63 -32.24
N GLN A 142 43.90 30.12 -33.46
CA GLN A 142 43.83 29.43 -34.77
C GLN A 142 45.03 28.55 -35.17
N ASP A 143 44.76 27.59 -36.04
CA ASP A 143 45.63 27.18 -37.15
C ASP A 143 44.75 26.89 -38.39
N GLU A 144 45.27 27.03 -39.61
CA GLU A 144 44.48 27.03 -40.87
C GLU A 144 44.56 25.71 -41.67
N ALA A 145 43.43 25.16 -42.13
CA ALA A 145 43.34 24.33 -43.35
C ALA A 145 41.89 24.06 -43.81
N GLY A 146 41.68 23.92 -45.13
CA GLY A 146 40.62 23.08 -45.70
C GLY A 146 39.24 23.70 -45.94
N GLN A 147 39.00 24.21 -47.15
CA GLN A 147 37.63 24.48 -47.65
C GLN A 147 36.96 23.12 -47.97
N GLY A 148 35.82 22.79 -47.34
CA GLY A 148 35.21 21.47 -47.55
C GLY A 148 33.75 21.24 -47.14
N GLU A 149 33.15 22.07 -46.27
CA GLU A 149 31.84 21.76 -45.67
C GLU A 149 30.78 22.85 -45.90
N ALA A 150 29.96 22.65 -46.93
CA ALA A 150 28.68 23.36 -47.13
C ALA A 150 27.49 22.41 -47.30
N GLY A 151 27.68 21.24 -47.94
CA GLY A 151 26.59 20.31 -48.28
C GLY A 151 26.06 19.42 -47.14
N GLN A 152 26.83 19.22 -46.06
CA GLN A 152 26.42 18.29 -44.99
C GLN A 152 25.37 18.90 -44.03
N GLY A 153 25.45 20.21 -43.78
CA GLY A 153 24.51 20.90 -42.87
C GLY A 153 23.08 20.98 -43.38
N GLU A 154 22.87 21.19 -44.69
CA GLU A 154 21.54 21.17 -45.30
C GLU A 154 20.98 19.74 -45.39
N ALA A 155 21.81 18.75 -45.71
CA ALA A 155 21.39 17.35 -45.73
C ALA A 155 20.94 16.85 -44.34
N GLY A 156 21.63 17.27 -43.27
CA GLY A 156 21.21 17.01 -41.89
C GLY A 156 19.87 17.68 -41.56
N ARG A 157 19.74 18.99 -41.80
CA ARG A 157 18.49 19.73 -41.53
C ARG A 157 17.28 19.21 -42.30
N ASN A 158 17.44 18.86 -43.57
CA ASN A 158 16.36 18.32 -44.39
C ASN A 158 15.95 16.89 -43.96
N ARG A 159 16.83 16.16 -43.26
CA ARG A 159 16.52 14.84 -42.70
C ARG A 159 15.74 14.96 -41.39
N ALA A 160 16.17 15.85 -40.49
CA ALA A 160 15.49 16.15 -39.23
C ALA A 160 14.05 16.65 -39.46
N THR A 161 13.85 17.59 -40.40
CA THR A 161 12.49 18.05 -40.76
C THR A 161 11.62 16.97 -41.40
N GLY A 162 12.22 15.98 -42.08
CA GLY A 162 11.52 14.80 -42.59
C GLY A 162 11.04 13.88 -41.48
N GLN A 163 11.90 13.55 -40.51
CA GLN A 163 11.56 12.68 -39.38
C GLN A 163 10.51 13.33 -38.47
N PHE A 164 10.59 14.64 -38.22
CA PHE A 164 9.57 15.38 -37.47
C PHE A 164 8.19 15.32 -38.14
N ALA A 165 8.13 15.39 -39.47
CA ALA A 165 6.86 15.28 -40.22
C ALA A 165 6.27 13.86 -40.15
N GLU A 166 7.08 12.81 -40.31
CA GLU A 166 6.62 11.42 -40.17
C GLU A 166 6.08 11.15 -38.75
N ASN A 167 6.77 11.66 -37.74
CA ASN A 167 6.36 11.52 -36.33
C ASN A 167 5.02 12.24 -36.04
N LEU A 168 4.70 13.32 -36.75
CA LEU A 168 3.40 13.99 -36.64
C LEU A 168 2.25 13.16 -37.24
N GLU A 169 2.46 12.49 -38.39
CA GLU A 169 1.46 11.57 -38.98
C GLU A 169 1.18 10.36 -38.08
N ARG A 170 2.23 9.81 -37.45
CA ARG A 170 2.10 8.73 -36.45
C ARG A 170 1.26 9.17 -35.26
N ILE A 171 1.44 10.39 -34.76
CA ILE A 171 0.65 10.95 -33.66
C ILE A 171 -0.85 11.05 -34.02
N GLU A 172 -1.20 11.45 -35.24
CA GLU A 172 -2.62 11.51 -35.66
C GLU A 172 -3.26 10.10 -35.71
N SER A 173 -2.52 9.10 -36.19
CA SER A 173 -2.95 7.69 -36.21
C SER A 173 -3.18 7.14 -34.80
N LEU A 174 -2.23 7.36 -33.89
CA LEU A 174 -2.31 6.92 -32.49
C LEU A 174 -3.44 7.65 -31.72
N THR A 175 -3.67 8.93 -31.98
CA THR A 175 -4.76 9.70 -31.36
C THR A 175 -6.15 9.09 -31.67
N LYS A 176 -6.34 8.59 -32.90
CA LYS A 176 -7.57 7.90 -33.32
C LYS A 176 -7.75 6.57 -32.56
N ARG A 177 -6.67 5.80 -32.37
CA ARG A 177 -6.68 4.57 -31.54
C ARG A 177 -7.04 4.88 -30.09
N LEU A 178 -6.37 5.86 -29.47
CA LEU A 178 -6.63 6.29 -28.10
C LEU A 178 -8.11 6.65 -27.88
N THR A 179 -8.69 7.42 -28.80
CA THR A 179 -10.10 7.82 -28.75
C THR A 179 -11.05 6.62 -28.83
N SER A 180 -10.73 5.62 -29.67
CA SER A 180 -11.52 4.39 -29.80
C SER A 180 -11.32 3.39 -28.65
N ALA A 181 -10.21 3.48 -27.92
CA ALA A 181 -9.96 2.65 -26.73
C ALA A 181 -10.70 3.23 -25.51
N LEU A 182 -10.57 4.55 -25.26
CA LEU A 182 -11.26 5.26 -24.19
C LEU A 182 -12.80 5.15 -24.30
N SER A 183 -13.36 5.01 -25.51
CA SER A 183 -14.81 4.84 -25.70
C SER A 183 -15.36 3.48 -25.23
N ARG A 184 -14.50 2.54 -24.79
CA ARG A 184 -14.89 1.21 -24.28
C ARG A 184 -14.94 1.14 -22.75
N ARG A 185 -14.48 2.19 -22.07
CA ARG A 185 -14.31 2.25 -20.62
C ARG A 185 -15.59 1.81 -19.87
N PRO A 186 -15.51 0.87 -18.92
CA PRO A 186 -16.66 0.46 -18.11
C PRO A 186 -17.15 1.60 -17.21
N ARG A 187 -18.33 1.41 -16.59
CA ARG A 187 -18.84 2.27 -15.53
C ARG A 187 -18.89 1.48 -14.22
N HIS A 188 -18.16 1.96 -13.23
CA HIS A 188 -18.17 1.45 -11.85
C HIS A 188 -19.13 2.28 -10.99
N ASP A 189 -19.37 1.82 -9.76
CA ASP A 189 -20.11 2.61 -8.79
C ASP A 189 -19.28 3.85 -8.34
N PRO A 190 -19.88 5.07 -8.31
CA PRO A 190 -19.18 6.28 -7.88
C PRO A 190 -18.55 6.21 -6.49
N GLY A 191 -19.10 5.40 -5.57
CA GLY A 191 -18.56 5.21 -4.22
C GLY A 191 -17.18 4.54 -4.17
N VAL A 192 -16.76 3.86 -5.25
CA VAL A 192 -15.41 3.30 -5.39
C VAL A 192 -14.52 4.19 -6.28
N GLU A 193 -15.05 5.27 -6.85
CA GLU A 193 -14.29 6.22 -7.67
C GLU A 193 -13.69 7.39 -6.87
N GLY A 194 -14.22 7.68 -5.67
CA GLY A 194 -13.75 8.75 -4.79
C GLY A 194 -14.53 8.82 -3.46
N PRO A 195 -14.25 9.81 -2.59
CA PRO A 195 -14.95 9.95 -1.30
C PRO A 195 -16.45 10.24 -1.45
N GLY A 196 -17.25 9.71 -0.53
CA GLY A 196 -18.70 9.83 -0.55
C GLY A 196 -19.23 11.24 -0.32
N ALA A 197 -20.53 11.40 -0.62
CA ALA A 197 -21.21 12.69 -0.55
C ALA A 197 -21.13 13.35 0.85
N ASP A 198 -21.14 12.56 1.92
CA ASP A 198 -21.13 13.07 3.29
C ASP A 198 -19.83 13.78 3.65
N LEU A 199 -18.66 13.33 3.17
CA LEU A 199 -17.40 14.07 3.37
C LEU A 199 -17.44 15.43 2.65
N MET A 200 -18.02 15.47 1.45
CA MET A 200 -18.18 16.71 0.68
C MET A 200 -19.19 17.67 1.33
N VAL A 201 -20.27 17.16 1.92
CA VAL A 201 -21.23 17.94 2.71
C VAL A 201 -20.57 18.47 3.99
N ASN A 202 -19.87 17.63 4.75
CA ASN A 202 -19.17 18.02 5.97
C ASN A 202 -18.11 19.10 5.71
N ALA A 203 -17.29 18.94 4.67
CA ALA A 203 -16.32 19.95 4.25
C ALA A 203 -17.00 21.27 3.81
N SER A 204 -18.15 21.20 3.13
CA SER A 204 -18.93 22.38 2.73
C SER A 204 -19.52 23.12 3.93
N VAL A 205 -20.02 22.39 4.94
CA VAL A 205 -20.54 22.95 6.20
C VAL A 205 -19.41 23.57 7.02
N ALA A 206 -18.25 22.90 7.14
CA ALA A 206 -17.08 23.45 7.81
C ALA A 206 -16.57 24.73 7.12
N ALA A 207 -16.56 24.77 5.78
CA ALA A 207 -16.18 25.96 5.02
C ALA A 207 -17.17 27.13 5.21
N ALA A 208 -18.47 26.84 5.25
CA ALA A 208 -19.50 27.83 5.56
C ALA A 208 -19.39 28.37 7.01
N LYS A 209 -19.10 27.49 7.98
CA LYS A 209 -18.83 27.86 9.38
C LYS A 209 -17.61 28.78 9.48
N LEU A 210 -16.49 28.42 8.85
CA LEU A 210 -15.27 29.22 8.82
C LEU A 210 -15.52 30.61 8.21
N TRP A 211 -16.33 30.70 7.16
CA TRP A 211 -16.78 31.96 6.55
C TRP A 211 -17.65 32.82 7.46
N ALA A 212 -18.56 32.21 8.23
CA ALA A 212 -19.46 32.92 9.13
C ALA A 212 -18.75 33.40 10.41
N GLU A 213 -17.92 32.56 11.01
CA GLU A 213 -17.31 32.80 12.33
C GLU A 213 -15.92 33.46 12.23
N GLN A 214 -15.14 33.17 11.18
CA GLN A 214 -13.75 33.60 11.04
C GLN A 214 -13.45 34.29 9.67
N PRO A 215 -14.31 35.17 9.13
CA PRO A 215 -14.09 35.81 7.82
C PRO A 215 -12.78 36.60 7.76
N ALA A 216 -12.32 37.16 8.89
CA ALA A 216 -11.02 37.83 8.98
C ALA A 216 -9.84 36.90 8.70
N ARG A 217 -9.92 35.62 9.12
CA ARG A 217 -8.87 34.60 8.89
C ARG A 217 -8.79 34.20 7.42
N ILE A 218 -9.94 34.04 6.76
CA ILE A 218 -10.02 33.78 5.31
C ILE A 218 -9.49 34.98 4.51
N LEU A 219 -9.87 36.21 4.88
CA LEU A 219 -9.33 37.42 4.25
C LEU A 219 -7.83 37.56 4.48
N GLU A 220 -7.32 37.21 5.66
CA GLU A 220 -5.87 37.19 5.95
C GLU A 220 -5.14 36.13 5.10
N GLN A 221 -5.68 34.92 4.97
CA GLN A 221 -5.14 33.87 4.09
C GLN A 221 -5.13 34.32 2.63
N GLN A 222 -6.22 34.91 2.13
CA GLN A 222 -6.26 35.47 0.77
C GLN A 222 -5.25 36.61 0.58
N VAL A 223 -5.13 37.55 1.52
CA VAL A 223 -4.17 38.66 1.43
C VAL A 223 -2.72 38.15 1.44
N LYS A 224 -2.40 37.12 2.24
CA LYS A 224 -1.09 36.44 2.20
C LYS A 224 -0.84 35.78 0.84
N PHE A 225 -1.82 35.05 0.31
CA PHE A 225 -1.74 34.38 -0.99
C PHE A 225 -1.52 35.37 -2.16
N TRP A 226 -2.34 36.42 -2.23
CA TRP A 226 -2.21 37.48 -3.24
C TRP A 226 -0.88 38.24 -3.08
N GLY A 227 -0.45 38.51 -1.84
CA GLY A 227 0.83 39.15 -1.55
C GLY A 227 2.03 38.34 -2.03
N ALA A 228 2.07 37.04 -1.73
CA ALA A 228 3.14 36.13 -2.17
C ALA A 228 3.18 35.97 -3.71
N THR A 229 2.01 35.77 -4.31
CA THR A 229 1.83 35.70 -5.77
C THR A 229 2.33 36.98 -6.46
N PHE A 230 1.89 38.14 -5.98
CA PHE A 230 2.30 39.44 -6.54
C PHE A 230 3.79 39.72 -6.34
N ALA A 231 4.37 39.34 -5.19
CA ALA A 231 5.79 39.50 -4.92
C ALA A 231 6.66 38.73 -5.94
N ARG A 232 6.39 37.43 -6.16
CA ARG A 232 7.17 36.62 -7.13
C ARG A 232 6.95 37.08 -8.58
N PHE A 233 5.74 37.51 -8.94
CA PHE A 233 5.48 38.09 -10.27
C PHE A 233 6.27 39.41 -10.49
N ALA A 234 6.23 40.33 -9.52
CA ALA A 234 6.97 41.59 -9.59
C ALA A 234 8.49 41.36 -9.58
N GLU A 235 8.97 40.37 -8.84
CA GLU A 235 10.38 39.97 -8.79
C GLU A 235 10.86 39.41 -10.14
N MET A 236 10.10 38.48 -10.75
CA MET A 236 10.36 37.98 -12.11
C MET A 236 10.38 39.13 -13.13
N GLN A 237 9.36 40.00 -13.12
CA GLN A 237 9.30 41.15 -14.01
C GLN A 237 10.51 42.08 -13.81
N SER A 238 10.99 42.21 -12.57
CA SER A 238 12.19 42.98 -12.23
C SER A 238 13.48 42.36 -12.81
N GLN A 239 13.63 41.03 -12.85
CA GLN A 239 14.80 40.37 -13.45
C GLN A 239 14.77 40.44 -14.98
N LEU A 240 13.60 40.19 -15.59
CA LEU A 240 13.39 40.32 -17.03
C LEU A 240 13.67 41.75 -17.52
N ALA A 241 13.17 42.77 -16.82
CA ALA A 241 13.43 44.18 -17.13
C ALA A 241 14.90 44.60 -16.93
N LYS A 242 15.71 43.82 -16.20
CA LYS A 242 17.16 43.99 -16.06
C LYS A 242 17.96 43.20 -17.11
N GLY A 243 17.30 42.55 -18.06
CA GLY A 243 17.94 41.71 -19.07
C GLY A 243 18.56 40.43 -18.50
N LYS A 244 18.14 39.98 -17.31
CA LYS A 244 18.68 38.79 -16.66
C LYS A 244 17.73 37.61 -16.82
N LEU A 245 18.15 36.61 -17.60
CA LEU A 245 17.51 35.29 -17.69
C LEU A 245 17.86 34.38 -16.49
N THR A 246 18.05 34.97 -15.30
CA THR A 246 18.28 34.26 -14.04
C THR A 246 17.03 34.41 -13.19
N ALA A 247 16.42 33.29 -12.79
CA ALA A 247 15.35 33.31 -11.80
C ALA A 247 15.80 33.98 -10.48
N PRO A 248 14.87 34.45 -9.64
CA PRO A 248 15.23 34.97 -8.33
C PRO A 248 15.68 33.84 -7.39
N PRO A 249 16.38 34.16 -6.29
CA PRO A 249 16.68 33.17 -5.25
C PRO A 249 15.43 32.44 -4.76
N ASP A 250 15.63 31.22 -4.27
CA ASP A 250 14.64 30.47 -3.52
C ASP A 250 15.05 30.46 -2.05
N ASP A 251 14.18 30.98 -1.18
CA ASP A 251 14.49 31.20 0.25
C ASP A 251 14.45 29.91 1.07
N GLN A 252 14.03 28.79 0.46
CA GLN A 252 13.93 27.48 1.10
C GLN A 252 14.73 26.43 0.31
N PRO A 253 15.39 25.47 0.99
CA PRO A 253 16.07 24.37 0.32
C PRO A 253 15.03 23.48 -0.38
N GLU A 254 15.20 23.26 -1.69
CA GLU A 254 14.29 22.41 -2.45
C GLU A 254 14.39 20.96 -1.95
N THR A 255 13.24 20.40 -1.55
CA THR A 255 13.12 19.05 -0.97
C THR A 255 12.18 18.16 -1.75
N ASP A 256 11.36 18.72 -2.64
CA ASP A 256 10.49 17.94 -3.52
C ASP A 256 11.31 17.33 -4.66
N LYS A 257 11.33 16.00 -4.73
CA LYS A 257 12.07 15.22 -5.74
C LYS A 257 11.57 15.48 -7.16
N ARG A 258 10.41 16.11 -7.35
CA ARG A 258 9.85 16.53 -8.65
C ARG A 258 10.61 17.70 -9.27
N PHE A 259 11.19 18.60 -8.47
CA PHE A 259 11.83 19.83 -8.94
C PHE A 259 13.36 19.74 -9.02
N LYS A 260 13.87 18.55 -9.36
CA LYS A 260 15.32 18.26 -9.45
C LYS A 260 16.04 18.89 -10.64
N ASN A 261 15.35 19.07 -11.76
CA ASN A 261 15.94 19.65 -12.96
C ASN A 261 16.46 21.08 -12.68
N PRO A 262 17.71 21.44 -13.02
CA PRO A 262 18.26 22.77 -12.75
C PRO A 262 17.41 23.93 -13.31
N LEU A 263 16.66 23.73 -14.40
CA LEU A 263 15.78 24.75 -14.98
C LEU A 263 14.70 25.24 -14.02
N TRP A 264 14.25 24.42 -13.06
CA TRP A 264 13.33 24.84 -11.98
C TRP A 264 13.91 25.92 -11.05
N GLN A 265 15.24 26.07 -11.03
CA GLN A 265 15.96 27.05 -10.21
C GLN A 265 16.66 28.13 -11.04
N SER A 266 17.07 27.85 -12.28
CA SER A 266 17.79 28.81 -13.12
C SER A 266 16.87 29.62 -14.04
N HIS A 267 15.83 29.00 -14.61
CA HIS A 267 15.04 29.59 -15.69
C HIS A 267 13.81 30.34 -15.16
N PRO A 268 13.62 31.64 -15.49
CA PRO A 268 12.56 32.47 -14.91
C PRO A 268 11.14 31.91 -15.05
N TYR A 269 10.80 31.27 -16.18
CA TYR A 269 9.48 30.70 -16.41
C TYR A 269 9.19 29.48 -15.52
N PHE A 270 10.09 28.49 -15.53
CA PHE A 270 9.92 27.27 -14.73
C PHE A 270 9.96 27.58 -13.23
N ASN A 271 10.82 28.51 -12.80
CA ASN A 271 10.84 28.95 -11.41
C ASN A 271 9.53 29.67 -11.00
N LEU A 272 8.96 30.56 -11.84
CA LEU A 272 7.64 31.16 -11.55
C LEU A 272 6.56 30.08 -11.42
N VAL A 273 6.50 29.13 -12.37
CA VAL A 273 5.54 28.03 -12.36
C VAL A 273 5.67 27.19 -11.09
N LYS A 274 6.89 26.85 -10.68
CA LYS A 274 7.18 26.11 -9.44
C LYS A 274 6.77 26.90 -8.20
N SER A 275 7.23 28.15 -8.05
CA SER A 275 6.90 28.99 -6.90
C SER A 275 5.39 29.23 -6.80
N GLN A 276 4.68 29.45 -7.91
CA GLN A 276 3.22 29.59 -7.89
C GLN A 276 2.54 28.30 -7.48
N TYR A 277 2.99 27.14 -7.97
CA TYR A 277 2.48 25.85 -7.52
C TYR A 277 2.72 25.62 -6.02
N GLN A 278 3.92 25.93 -5.51
CA GLN A 278 4.25 25.80 -4.09
C GLN A 278 3.39 26.75 -3.21
N ILE A 279 3.16 27.99 -3.65
CA ILE A 279 2.24 28.94 -2.99
C ILE A 279 0.80 28.42 -3.00
N ASN A 280 0.30 27.93 -4.14
CA ASN A 280 -1.04 27.35 -4.26
C ASN A 280 -1.21 26.12 -3.35
N ALA A 281 -0.24 25.20 -3.37
CA ALA A 281 -0.24 23.97 -2.60
C ALA A 281 -0.21 24.26 -1.09
N GLN A 282 0.60 25.23 -0.63
CA GLN A 282 0.61 25.60 0.77
C GLN A 282 -0.70 26.29 1.18
N ALA A 283 -1.24 27.19 0.35
CA ALA A 283 -2.54 27.83 0.63
C ALA A 283 -3.69 26.81 0.71
N MET A 284 -3.67 25.75 -0.11
CA MET A 284 -4.63 24.64 -0.02
C MET A 284 -4.47 23.84 1.28
N ARG A 285 -3.24 23.53 1.71
CA ARG A 285 -2.99 22.84 3.00
C ARG A 285 -3.39 23.71 4.20
N ASP A 286 -3.06 25.00 4.18
CA ASP A 286 -3.42 25.96 5.22
C ASP A 286 -4.95 26.19 5.29
N ALA A 287 -5.66 26.03 4.18
CA ALA A 287 -7.12 26.05 4.15
C ALA A 287 -7.70 24.75 4.73
N ALA A 288 -7.21 23.57 4.29
CA ALA A 288 -7.67 22.27 4.78
C ALA A 288 -7.43 22.06 6.28
N ALA A 289 -6.24 22.39 6.77
CA ALA A 289 -5.91 22.43 8.21
C ALA A 289 -6.55 23.61 8.95
N GLY A 290 -7.21 24.52 8.23
CA GLY A 290 -7.98 25.63 8.79
C GLY A 290 -9.45 25.32 9.03
N LEU A 291 -9.97 24.24 8.44
CA LEU A 291 -11.33 23.75 8.61
C LEU A 291 -11.42 22.89 9.88
N GLU A 292 -12.38 23.19 10.75
CA GLU A 292 -12.69 22.36 11.92
C GLU A 292 -13.64 21.23 11.49
N MET A 293 -13.09 20.08 11.09
CA MET A 293 -13.88 18.88 10.77
C MET A 293 -14.47 18.23 12.03
N GLY A 294 -15.54 17.44 11.86
CA GLY A 294 -16.28 16.82 12.96
C GLY A 294 -15.56 15.64 13.65
N SER A 295 -14.50 15.10 13.03
CA SER A 295 -13.68 14.02 13.56
C SER A 295 -12.24 14.11 13.04
N ASP A 296 -11.28 13.53 13.78
CA ASP A 296 -9.89 13.42 13.32
C ASP A 296 -9.77 12.55 12.05
N VAL A 297 -10.68 11.58 11.88
CA VAL A 297 -10.80 10.76 10.67
C VAL A 297 -11.18 11.63 9.47
N ASP A 298 -12.23 12.44 9.57
CA ASP A 298 -12.62 13.38 8.50
C ASP A 298 -11.52 14.40 8.19
N GLN A 299 -10.79 14.86 9.21
CA GLN A 299 -9.62 15.73 9.01
C GLN A 299 -8.50 15.01 8.25
N HIS A 300 -8.23 13.74 8.56
CA HIS A 300 -7.28 12.92 7.81
C HIS A 300 -7.72 12.76 6.36
N ARG A 301 -9.00 12.43 6.11
CA ARG A 301 -9.57 12.29 4.75
C ARG A 301 -9.47 13.58 3.94
N LEU A 302 -9.80 14.71 4.56
CA LEU A 302 -9.69 16.04 3.95
C LEU A 302 -8.23 16.39 3.62
N ASN A 303 -7.29 16.14 4.54
CA ASN A 303 -5.86 16.37 4.32
C ASN A 303 -5.31 15.47 3.21
N TRP A 304 -5.71 14.19 3.16
CA TRP A 304 -5.36 13.25 2.10
C TRP A 304 -5.88 13.71 0.74
N LEU A 305 -7.18 13.99 0.62
CA LEU A 305 -7.82 14.45 -0.62
C LEU A 305 -7.20 15.76 -1.11
N THR A 306 -6.89 16.68 -0.20
CA THR A 306 -6.20 17.94 -0.52
C THR A 306 -4.83 17.69 -1.16
N ASN A 307 -4.04 16.74 -0.63
CA ASN A 307 -2.76 16.38 -1.24
C ASN A 307 -2.93 15.66 -2.59
N GLN A 308 -3.94 14.80 -2.77
CA GLN A 308 -4.25 14.19 -4.09
C GLN A 308 -4.50 15.25 -5.16
N VAL A 309 -5.29 16.29 -4.85
CA VAL A 309 -5.56 17.41 -5.78
C VAL A 309 -4.30 18.23 -6.04
N ILE A 310 -3.48 18.50 -5.01
CA ILE A 310 -2.17 19.18 -5.15
C ILE A 310 -1.23 18.38 -6.05
N ASP A 311 -1.17 17.06 -5.90
CA ASP A 311 -0.28 16.20 -6.68
C ASP A 311 -0.77 16.01 -8.12
N MET A 312 -2.08 15.97 -8.35
CA MET A 312 -2.69 15.98 -9.69
C MET A 312 -2.34 17.25 -10.47
N PHE A 313 -2.34 18.41 -9.81
CA PHE A 313 -1.97 19.70 -10.41
C PHE A 313 -0.47 20.04 -10.35
N ALA A 314 0.40 19.06 -10.07
CA ALA A 314 1.85 19.28 -10.11
C ALA A 314 2.33 19.65 -11.53
N PRO A 315 3.12 20.74 -11.72
CA PRO A 315 3.58 21.19 -13.04
C PRO A 315 4.38 20.15 -13.84
N THR A 316 4.97 19.15 -13.17
CA THR A 316 5.63 18.00 -13.82
C THR A 316 4.68 17.12 -14.62
N ASN A 317 3.39 17.12 -14.32
CA ASN A 317 2.40 16.24 -14.94
C ASN A 317 1.96 16.72 -16.34
N PHE A 318 2.37 17.93 -16.75
CA PHE A 318 1.94 18.56 -17.99
C PHE A 318 3.15 18.92 -18.85
N PHE A 319 3.15 18.47 -20.12
CA PHE A 319 4.30 18.64 -21.03
C PHE A 319 4.77 20.10 -21.14
N ALA A 320 3.86 21.05 -21.34
CA ALA A 320 4.18 22.47 -21.53
C ALA A 320 4.85 23.15 -20.31
N THR A 321 4.84 22.52 -19.13
CA THR A 321 5.47 23.02 -17.90
C THR A 321 6.56 22.10 -17.35
N ASN A 322 6.82 20.96 -17.97
CA ASN A 322 7.83 20.00 -17.51
C ASN A 322 9.15 20.19 -18.31
N PRO A 323 10.23 20.73 -17.71
CA PRO A 323 11.48 20.96 -18.41
C PRO A 323 12.12 19.66 -18.89
N ASP A 324 12.15 18.61 -18.06
CA ASP A 324 12.75 17.32 -18.41
C ASP A 324 12.10 16.71 -19.67
N ALA A 325 10.77 16.81 -19.79
CA ALA A 325 10.04 16.33 -20.96
C ALA A 325 10.26 17.19 -22.20
N ILE A 326 10.38 18.52 -22.05
CA ILE A 326 10.67 19.44 -23.15
C ILE A 326 12.10 19.23 -23.68
N GLU A 327 13.09 19.16 -22.80
CA GLU A 327 14.48 18.82 -23.13
C GLU A 327 14.53 17.46 -23.85
N ARG A 328 13.87 16.43 -23.30
CA ARG A 328 13.81 15.09 -23.89
C ARG A 328 13.14 15.06 -25.28
N ALA A 329 12.12 15.89 -25.52
CA ALA A 329 11.47 15.98 -26.82
C ALA A 329 12.35 16.68 -27.87
N LEU A 330 13.14 17.69 -27.45
CA LEU A 330 14.10 18.37 -28.32
C LEU A 330 15.29 17.45 -28.65
N ASP A 331 15.88 16.81 -27.64
CA ASP A 331 17.00 15.84 -27.75
C ASP A 331 16.68 14.62 -28.64
N THR A 332 15.40 14.38 -28.93
CA THR A 332 14.93 13.23 -29.71
C THR A 332 14.15 13.60 -30.97
N GLU A 333 14.14 14.89 -31.36
CA GLU A 333 13.39 15.39 -32.53
C GLU A 333 11.89 14.97 -32.52
N GLY A 334 11.30 14.86 -31.32
CA GLY A 334 9.90 14.46 -31.09
C GLY A 334 9.66 12.95 -30.93
N GLU A 335 10.66 12.09 -31.15
CA GLU A 335 10.55 10.63 -31.06
C GLU A 335 10.10 10.15 -29.66
N SER A 336 10.47 10.86 -28.58
CA SER A 336 9.98 10.56 -27.23
C SER A 336 8.45 10.69 -27.09
N LEU A 337 7.85 11.63 -27.81
CA LEU A 337 6.41 11.89 -27.76
C LEU A 337 5.62 10.86 -28.57
N VAL A 338 6.19 10.37 -29.68
CA VAL A 338 5.61 9.24 -30.42
C VAL A 338 5.59 7.99 -29.54
N LYS A 339 6.74 7.62 -28.96
CA LYS A 339 6.85 6.47 -28.03
C LYS A 339 5.97 6.63 -26.79
N GLY A 340 5.88 7.85 -26.26
CA GLY A 340 4.99 8.18 -25.14
C GLY A 340 3.50 7.96 -25.47
N LEU A 341 3.09 8.33 -26.68
CA LEU A 341 1.73 8.10 -27.15
C LEU A 341 1.48 6.63 -27.55
N GLU A 342 2.47 5.91 -28.07
CA GLU A 342 2.40 4.45 -28.29
C GLU A 342 2.24 3.70 -26.97
N ASN A 343 3.01 4.08 -25.94
CA ASN A 343 2.87 3.58 -24.57
C ASN A 343 1.46 3.82 -24.02
N LEU A 344 0.95 5.06 -24.14
CA LEU A 344 -0.39 5.44 -23.67
C LEU A 344 -1.50 4.67 -24.41
N VAL A 345 -1.40 4.54 -25.73
CA VAL A 345 -2.37 3.78 -26.53
C VAL A 345 -2.37 2.31 -26.15
N ARG A 346 -1.19 1.68 -26.03
CA ARG A 346 -1.07 0.28 -25.59
C ARG A 346 -1.69 0.08 -24.20
N ASP A 347 -1.36 0.96 -23.26
CA ASP A 347 -1.80 0.81 -21.87
C ASP A 347 -3.32 0.98 -21.74
N VAL A 348 -3.94 1.90 -22.48
CA VAL A 348 -5.41 2.07 -22.52
C VAL A 348 -6.11 0.94 -23.31
N GLU A 349 -5.54 0.47 -24.42
CA GLU A 349 -6.08 -0.68 -25.17
C GLU A 349 -6.01 -1.99 -24.36
N THR A 350 -4.94 -2.19 -23.59
CA THR A 350 -4.73 -3.40 -22.76
C THR A 350 -5.65 -3.43 -21.55
N ASN A 351 -5.93 -2.28 -20.93
CA ASN A 351 -6.80 -2.18 -19.76
C ASN A 351 -8.25 -1.79 -20.12
N GLY A 352 -8.74 -2.18 -21.31
CA GLY A 352 -10.17 -2.09 -21.68
C GLY A 352 -10.75 -0.67 -21.81
N GLY A 353 -9.90 0.36 -21.93
CA GLY A 353 -10.31 1.77 -21.91
C GLY A 353 -10.02 2.51 -20.60
N GLU A 354 -9.54 1.82 -19.55
CA GLU A 354 -9.02 2.45 -18.34
C GLU A 354 -7.60 3.01 -18.53
N LEU A 355 -7.29 4.10 -17.81
CA LEU A 355 -5.97 4.74 -17.83
C LEU A 355 -5.08 4.20 -16.71
N VAL A 356 -4.60 2.97 -16.87
CA VAL A 356 -3.67 2.31 -15.92
C VAL A 356 -2.29 2.18 -16.57
N VAL A 357 -1.27 2.83 -15.99
CA VAL A 357 0.10 2.85 -16.52
C VAL A 357 0.85 1.55 -16.29
N SER A 358 1.53 1.04 -17.33
CA SER A 358 2.36 -0.16 -17.21
C SER A 358 3.61 0.09 -16.37
N LEU A 359 3.66 -0.48 -15.16
CA LEU A 359 4.78 -0.36 -14.22
C LEU A 359 5.98 -1.27 -14.55
N ALA A 360 5.81 -2.29 -15.39
CA ALA A 360 6.85 -3.21 -15.82
C ALA A 360 6.61 -3.72 -17.25
N ASP A 361 7.66 -4.20 -17.91
CA ASP A 361 7.51 -4.92 -19.19
C ASP A 361 6.89 -6.31 -18.94
N ARG A 362 5.67 -6.51 -19.43
CA ARG A 362 4.93 -7.77 -19.34
C ARG A 362 5.52 -8.89 -20.22
N ASN A 363 6.45 -8.59 -21.13
CA ASN A 363 7.12 -9.57 -21.99
C ASN A 363 8.50 -10.00 -21.46
N ALA A 364 9.05 -9.29 -20.46
CA ALA A 364 10.36 -9.59 -19.91
C ALA A 364 10.38 -10.84 -19.02
N PHE A 365 9.21 -11.26 -18.50
CA PHE A 365 9.10 -12.37 -17.56
C PHE A 365 7.97 -13.35 -17.90
N ALA A 366 8.26 -14.63 -17.65
CA ALA A 366 7.33 -15.73 -17.71
C ALA A 366 7.52 -16.60 -16.45
N VAL A 367 6.44 -16.73 -15.68
CA VAL A 367 6.39 -17.59 -14.49
C VAL A 367 6.61 -19.04 -14.92
N GLY A 368 7.44 -19.78 -14.19
CA GLY A 368 7.89 -21.13 -14.55
C GLY A 368 9.10 -21.18 -15.49
N GLU A 369 9.37 -20.12 -16.26
CA GLU A 369 10.49 -20.10 -17.24
C GLU A 369 11.69 -19.28 -16.76
N ASN A 370 11.48 -18.05 -16.27
CA ASN A 370 12.55 -17.15 -15.84
C ASN A 370 12.31 -16.43 -14.49
N ILE A 371 11.10 -16.55 -13.94
CA ILE A 371 10.77 -16.31 -12.52
C ILE A 371 9.85 -17.43 -12.03
N GLY A 372 9.76 -17.71 -10.72
CA GLY A 372 8.94 -18.83 -10.22
C GLY A 372 9.47 -20.18 -10.72
N THR A 373 10.78 -20.41 -10.57
CA THR A 373 11.55 -21.48 -11.23
C THR A 373 12.10 -22.53 -10.25
N ALA A 374 11.86 -22.40 -8.94
CA ALA A 374 12.30 -23.38 -7.96
C ALA A 374 11.66 -24.76 -8.26
N GLU A 375 12.49 -25.79 -8.33
CA GLU A 375 12.04 -27.14 -8.71
C GLU A 375 11.13 -27.75 -7.63
N GLY A 376 10.05 -28.41 -8.04
CA GLY A 376 9.09 -29.02 -7.13
C GLY A 376 7.95 -29.73 -7.85
N ARG A 377 6.92 -30.09 -7.09
CA ARG A 377 5.68 -30.72 -7.55
C ARG A 377 4.47 -30.14 -6.84
N VAL A 378 3.34 -30.03 -7.54
CA VAL A 378 2.03 -29.89 -6.91
C VAL A 378 1.64 -31.25 -6.33
N VAL A 379 1.62 -31.36 -5.01
CA VAL A 379 1.37 -32.62 -4.26
C VAL A 379 -0.09 -32.77 -3.82
N ARG A 380 -0.84 -31.67 -3.70
CA ARG A 380 -2.29 -31.66 -3.49
C ARG A 380 -2.90 -30.54 -4.34
N GLN A 381 -4.06 -30.78 -4.95
CA GLN A 381 -4.85 -29.75 -5.63
C GLN A 381 -6.29 -29.80 -5.12
N GLU A 382 -6.75 -28.68 -4.59
CA GLU A 382 -8.10 -28.45 -4.05
C GLU A 382 -8.69 -27.19 -4.73
N PRO A 383 -10.03 -26.97 -4.72
CA PRO A 383 -10.65 -25.85 -5.43
C PRO A 383 -10.08 -24.45 -5.10
N LEU A 384 -9.58 -24.25 -3.87
CA LEU A 384 -9.01 -22.97 -3.43
C LEU A 384 -7.47 -22.89 -3.59
N TYR A 385 -6.76 -24.01 -3.75
CA TYR A 385 -5.30 -24.01 -3.77
C TYR A 385 -4.63 -25.22 -4.43
N GLU A 386 -3.42 -25.00 -4.92
CA GLU A 386 -2.42 -26.04 -5.18
C GLU A 386 -1.36 -26.01 -4.07
N LEU A 387 -1.08 -27.14 -3.43
CA LEU A 387 0.02 -27.27 -2.47
C LEU A 387 1.27 -27.73 -3.21
N ILE A 388 2.32 -26.91 -3.21
CA ILE A 388 3.58 -27.19 -3.88
C ILE A 388 4.60 -27.66 -2.83
N GLN A 389 5.17 -28.85 -3.01
CA GLN A 389 6.38 -29.27 -2.29
C GLN A 389 7.59 -29.01 -3.19
N PHE A 390 8.61 -28.33 -2.66
CA PHE A 390 9.85 -28.08 -3.39
C PHE A 390 10.85 -29.23 -3.25
N SER A 391 11.59 -29.49 -4.33
CA SER A 391 12.61 -30.53 -4.40
C SER A 391 13.81 -30.17 -3.52
N PRO A 392 14.30 -31.07 -2.65
CA PRO A 392 15.43 -30.78 -1.77
C PRO A 392 16.74 -30.60 -2.56
N SER A 393 17.56 -29.61 -2.18
CA SER A 393 18.93 -29.39 -2.70
C SER A 393 20.03 -29.98 -1.81
N THR A 394 19.64 -30.74 -0.79
CA THR A 394 20.49 -31.29 0.28
C THR A 394 20.16 -32.77 0.53
N ASP A 395 21.14 -33.58 0.94
CA ASP A 395 20.95 -35.03 1.21
C ASP A 395 20.11 -35.31 2.48
N GLN A 396 20.07 -34.35 3.39
CA GLN A 396 19.30 -34.41 4.63
C GLN A 396 18.57 -33.08 4.86
N VAL A 397 17.39 -33.18 5.47
CA VAL A 397 16.52 -32.06 5.82
C VAL A 397 16.05 -32.17 7.27
N HIS A 398 15.63 -31.06 7.86
CA HIS A 398 14.96 -31.06 9.17
C HIS A 398 13.72 -31.96 9.20
N ALA A 399 13.50 -32.59 10.36
CA ALA A 399 12.33 -33.44 10.62
C ALA A 399 11.04 -32.65 10.40
N THR A 400 10.82 -31.54 11.12
CA THR A 400 9.61 -30.72 11.00
C THR A 400 9.60 -29.94 9.68
N PRO A 401 8.61 -30.11 8.80
CA PRO A 401 8.49 -29.34 7.57
C PRO A 401 8.09 -27.88 7.83
N ILE A 402 8.33 -27.02 6.83
CA ILE A 402 7.81 -25.65 6.78
C ILE A 402 6.64 -25.60 5.79
N VAL A 403 5.58 -24.89 6.15
CA VAL A 403 4.54 -24.44 5.20
C VAL A 403 4.49 -22.91 5.14
N ILE A 404 4.46 -22.36 3.92
CA ILE A 404 4.20 -20.93 3.71
C ILE A 404 2.80 -20.73 3.11
N PHE A 405 2.02 -19.92 3.81
CA PHE A 405 0.76 -19.32 3.38
C PHE A 405 1.03 -17.89 2.89
N PRO A 406 1.28 -17.68 1.58
CA PRO A 406 1.47 -16.36 0.99
C PRO A 406 0.14 -15.58 0.97
N PRO A 407 0.16 -14.27 0.68
CA PRO A 407 -1.06 -13.58 0.30
C PRO A 407 -1.66 -14.17 -0.99
N TRP A 408 -2.99 -14.10 -1.10
CA TRP A 408 -3.72 -14.24 -2.37
C TRP A 408 -4.17 -12.88 -2.93
N ILE A 409 -3.69 -11.78 -2.33
CA ILE A 409 -3.60 -10.45 -2.95
C ILE A 409 -2.26 -10.46 -3.72
N ASN A 410 -2.36 -10.56 -5.05
CA ASN A 410 -1.28 -11.04 -5.93
C ASN A 410 -0.85 -12.49 -5.55
N LYS A 411 0.24 -13.00 -6.15
CA LYS A 411 0.57 -14.44 -6.22
C LYS A 411 1.81 -14.84 -5.43
N PHE A 412 1.97 -16.14 -5.14
CA PHE A 412 3.03 -16.64 -4.24
C PHE A 412 4.48 -16.37 -4.70
N TYR A 413 4.71 -16.25 -6.01
CA TYR A 413 6.07 -16.20 -6.59
C TYR A 413 6.88 -14.93 -6.26
N ILE A 414 6.34 -14.00 -5.47
CA ILE A 414 7.15 -12.97 -4.80
C ILE A 414 8.24 -13.57 -3.89
N LEU A 415 8.02 -14.79 -3.38
CA LEU A 415 8.99 -15.55 -2.60
C LEU A 415 9.96 -16.39 -3.48
N ASP A 416 9.71 -16.48 -4.78
CA ASP A 416 10.57 -17.13 -5.77
C ASP A 416 10.55 -16.34 -7.08
N LEU A 417 11.17 -15.15 -7.06
CA LEU A 417 11.36 -14.34 -8.26
C LEU A 417 12.43 -14.99 -9.14
N LYS A 418 13.64 -14.43 -9.21
CA LYS A 418 14.79 -15.03 -9.89
C LYS A 418 15.59 -15.90 -8.91
N PRO A 419 16.45 -16.81 -9.39
CA PRO A 419 17.28 -17.64 -8.52
C PRO A 419 18.10 -16.85 -7.49
N GLU A 420 18.52 -15.61 -7.79
CA GLU A 420 19.35 -14.81 -6.87
C GLU A 420 18.55 -13.95 -5.86
N ASN A 421 17.21 -13.95 -5.92
CA ASN A 421 16.32 -13.31 -4.93
C ASN A 421 15.16 -14.21 -4.47
N SER A 422 15.24 -15.52 -4.75
CA SER A 422 14.32 -16.54 -4.23
C SER A 422 14.56 -16.82 -2.74
N MET A 423 13.51 -16.63 -1.93
CA MET A 423 13.45 -17.13 -0.55
C MET A 423 13.18 -18.63 -0.53
N ILE A 424 12.34 -19.14 -1.45
CA ILE A 424 12.01 -20.57 -1.55
C ILE A 424 13.27 -21.41 -1.75
N ARG A 425 14.13 -21.07 -2.73
CA ARG A 425 15.41 -21.76 -2.94
C ARG A 425 16.30 -21.66 -1.72
N TRP A 426 16.43 -20.47 -1.13
CA TRP A 426 17.29 -20.28 0.05
C TRP A 426 16.86 -21.13 1.25
N ILE A 427 15.56 -21.24 1.54
CA ILE A 427 15.03 -22.11 2.60
C ILE A 427 15.37 -23.58 2.30
N VAL A 428 15.16 -24.05 1.07
CA VAL A 428 15.49 -25.41 0.66
C VAL A 428 17.00 -25.69 0.79
N ASP A 429 17.83 -24.71 0.42
CA ASP A 429 19.30 -24.75 0.58
C ASP A 429 19.77 -24.74 2.04
N GLN A 430 18.92 -24.35 3.01
CA GLN A 430 19.22 -24.49 4.44
C GLN A 430 18.80 -25.87 4.99
N GLY A 431 18.28 -26.77 4.16
CA GLY A 431 17.92 -28.13 4.56
C GLY A 431 16.52 -28.25 5.17
N TYR A 432 15.51 -27.59 4.59
CA TYR A 432 14.11 -27.74 5.02
C TYR A 432 13.24 -28.44 3.97
N THR A 433 12.33 -29.31 4.42
CA THR A 433 11.20 -29.72 3.57
C THR A 433 10.21 -28.56 3.51
N LEU A 434 10.14 -27.90 2.35
CA LEU A 434 9.33 -26.70 2.17
C LEU A 434 8.08 -26.97 1.33
N PHE A 435 6.93 -26.60 1.88
CA PHE A 435 5.64 -26.50 1.19
C PHE A 435 5.22 -25.04 1.04
N VAL A 436 4.59 -24.68 -0.09
CA VAL A 436 3.97 -23.36 -0.31
C VAL A 436 2.60 -23.52 -0.94
N VAL A 437 1.64 -22.72 -0.47
CA VAL A 437 0.27 -22.72 -0.99
C VAL A 437 0.15 -21.74 -2.17
N SER A 438 -0.15 -22.27 -3.35
CA SER A 438 -0.45 -21.50 -4.56
C SER A 438 -1.97 -21.32 -4.66
N TRP A 439 -2.45 -20.12 -4.30
CA TRP A 439 -3.88 -19.81 -4.25
C TRP A 439 -4.53 -19.73 -5.64
N LYS A 440 -5.77 -20.21 -5.71
CA LYS A 440 -6.68 -20.04 -6.85
C LYS A 440 -6.91 -18.55 -7.14
N ASN A 441 -6.94 -18.15 -8.42
CA ASN A 441 -7.45 -16.83 -8.81
C ASN A 441 -8.99 -16.94 -8.99
N PRO A 442 -9.81 -16.30 -8.14
CA PRO A 442 -11.25 -16.55 -8.13
C PRO A 442 -11.97 -15.90 -9.31
N ASP A 443 -12.88 -16.67 -9.91
CA ASP A 443 -13.94 -16.18 -10.79
C ASP A 443 -15.27 -16.06 -10.01
N VAL A 444 -16.35 -15.70 -10.73
CA VAL A 444 -17.69 -15.47 -10.15
C VAL A 444 -18.26 -16.71 -9.44
N SER A 445 -17.80 -17.93 -9.74
CA SER A 445 -18.24 -19.14 -9.02
C SER A 445 -17.76 -19.20 -7.56
N TYR A 446 -16.75 -18.41 -7.19
CA TYR A 446 -16.22 -18.28 -5.84
C TYR A 446 -16.87 -17.13 -5.05
N ALA A 447 -17.95 -16.52 -5.54
CA ALA A 447 -18.53 -15.31 -4.93
C ALA A 447 -18.87 -15.46 -3.43
N GLU A 448 -19.41 -16.61 -3.04
CA GLU A 448 -19.79 -16.94 -1.66
C GLU A 448 -18.63 -17.46 -0.80
N THR A 449 -17.43 -17.66 -1.35
CA THR A 449 -16.26 -18.09 -0.56
C THR A 449 -15.93 -17.02 0.49
N SER A 450 -15.94 -17.46 1.73
CA SER A 450 -15.78 -16.64 2.94
C SER A 450 -14.36 -16.72 3.51
N LEU A 451 -14.08 -15.89 4.51
CA LEU A 451 -12.80 -16.01 5.24
C LEU A 451 -12.71 -17.32 6.06
N GLU A 452 -13.85 -17.92 6.43
CA GLU A 452 -13.90 -19.23 7.11
C GLU A 452 -13.48 -20.38 6.18
N ASP A 453 -13.78 -20.28 4.87
CA ASP A 453 -13.37 -21.27 3.87
C ASP A 453 -11.85 -21.27 3.65
N TYR A 454 -11.23 -20.08 3.70
CA TYR A 454 -9.77 -19.99 3.73
C TYR A 454 -9.20 -20.61 5.02
N VAL A 455 -9.81 -20.40 6.20
CA VAL A 455 -9.36 -21.10 7.44
C VAL A 455 -9.49 -22.62 7.31
N SER A 456 -10.56 -23.14 6.69
CA SER A 456 -10.68 -24.56 6.36
C SER A 456 -9.56 -25.05 5.43
N ALA A 457 -9.19 -24.24 4.42
CA ALA A 457 -8.08 -24.57 3.53
C ALA A 457 -6.73 -24.64 4.27
N TYR A 458 -6.49 -23.81 5.30
CA TYR A 458 -5.25 -23.87 6.09
C TYR A 458 -5.16 -25.17 6.89
N LEU A 459 -6.27 -25.60 7.50
CA LEU A 459 -6.34 -26.90 8.19
C LEU A 459 -6.10 -28.06 7.21
N SER A 460 -6.77 -28.04 6.05
CA SER A 460 -6.62 -29.08 5.01
C SER A 460 -5.21 -29.15 4.42
N VAL A 461 -4.49 -28.02 4.31
CA VAL A 461 -3.07 -27.99 3.96
C VAL A 461 -2.22 -28.68 5.04
N MET A 462 -2.51 -28.46 6.34
CA MET A 462 -1.77 -29.12 7.41
C MET A 462 -2.06 -30.62 7.48
N ASP A 463 -3.32 -31.04 7.29
CA ASP A 463 -3.72 -32.45 7.17
C ASP A 463 -2.92 -33.14 6.04
N ALA A 464 -2.81 -32.50 4.86
CA ALA A 464 -2.06 -33.03 3.72
C ALA A 464 -0.53 -33.10 3.97
N ILE A 465 0.04 -32.17 4.74
CA ILE A 465 1.47 -32.20 5.10
C ILE A 465 1.76 -33.31 6.12
N GLU A 466 0.85 -33.53 7.07
CA GLU A 466 0.93 -34.65 8.02
C GLU A 466 0.85 -36.00 7.29
N GLU A 467 -0.05 -36.14 6.32
CA GLU A 467 -0.19 -37.31 5.43
C GLU A 467 1.10 -37.57 4.60
N ILE A 468 1.65 -36.54 3.94
CA ILE A 468 2.82 -36.66 3.06
C ILE A 468 4.12 -36.92 3.83
N THR A 469 4.30 -36.29 5.00
CA THR A 469 5.58 -36.29 5.71
C THR A 469 5.63 -37.23 6.92
N ALA A 470 4.48 -37.77 7.34
CA ALA A 470 4.28 -38.50 8.60
C ALA A 470 4.80 -37.76 9.84
N GLN A 471 4.83 -36.42 9.81
CA GLN A 471 5.22 -35.58 10.95
C GLN A 471 3.97 -35.04 11.66
N PRO A 472 3.84 -35.22 12.98
CA PRO A 472 2.70 -34.69 13.76
C PRO A 472 2.80 -33.18 14.03
N LYS A 473 3.78 -32.50 13.43
CA LYS A 473 4.12 -31.10 13.65
C LYS A 473 4.54 -30.43 12.34
N VAL A 474 4.20 -29.16 12.16
CA VAL A 474 4.63 -28.30 11.06
C VAL A 474 5.01 -26.90 11.58
N ASN A 475 6.00 -26.26 10.96
CA ASN A 475 6.30 -24.85 11.18
C ASN A 475 5.54 -24.00 10.15
N ALA A 476 4.65 -23.12 10.61
CA ALA A 476 3.76 -22.36 9.74
C ALA A 476 4.26 -20.92 9.52
N VAL A 477 4.22 -20.43 8.28
CA VAL A 477 4.60 -19.07 7.91
C VAL A 477 3.43 -18.40 7.22
N GLY A 478 3.03 -17.21 7.66
CA GLY A 478 1.94 -16.44 7.04
C GLY A 478 2.37 -15.02 6.66
N TYR A 479 2.17 -14.65 5.40
CA TYR A 479 2.60 -13.36 4.83
C TYR A 479 1.38 -12.46 4.54
N CYS A 480 1.39 -11.23 5.07
CA CYS A 480 0.33 -10.23 4.87
C CYS A 480 -1.05 -10.80 5.28
N ILE A 481 -2.08 -10.76 4.41
CA ILE A 481 -3.40 -11.37 4.65
C ILE A 481 -3.32 -12.87 4.96
N GLY A 482 -2.30 -13.57 4.45
CA GLY A 482 -2.04 -14.96 4.80
C GLY A 482 -1.60 -15.15 6.26
N GLY A 483 -0.90 -14.17 6.82
CA GLY A 483 -0.59 -14.12 8.26
C GLY A 483 -1.82 -13.78 9.12
N THR A 484 -2.69 -12.90 8.63
CA THR A 484 -3.96 -12.58 9.33
C THR A 484 -4.87 -13.80 9.38
N THR A 485 -4.89 -14.61 8.32
CA THR A 485 -5.68 -15.86 8.24
C THR A 485 -5.03 -17.01 8.99
N LEU A 486 -3.69 -17.10 9.00
CA LEU A 486 -2.97 -17.99 9.91
C LEU A 486 -3.33 -17.66 11.37
N THR A 487 -3.43 -16.39 11.74
CA THR A 487 -3.83 -15.95 13.09
C THR A 487 -5.24 -16.44 13.46
N LEU A 488 -6.22 -16.31 12.56
CA LEU A 488 -7.57 -16.87 12.77
C LEU A 488 -7.53 -18.40 12.94
N THR A 489 -6.75 -19.08 12.08
CA THR A 489 -6.58 -20.54 12.10
C THR A 489 -5.99 -21.01 13.43
N LEU A 490 -4.90 -20.38 13.89
CA LEU A 490 -4.23 -20.72 15.16
C LEU A 490 -5.12 -20.47 16.38
N GLY A 491 -5.95 -19.41 16.37
CA GLY A 491 -6.95 -19.20 17.42
C GLY A 491 -8.00 -20.31 17.45
N LEU A 492 -8.51 -20.72 16.29
CA LEU A 492 -9.45 -21.84 16.17
C LEU A 492 -8.84 -23.17 16.64
N MET A 493 -7.60 -23.45 16.25
CA MET A 493 -6.86 -24.65 16.66
C MET A 493 -6.66 -24.68 18.18
N ALA A 494 -6.21 -23.56 18.78
CA ALA A 494 -6.04 -23.44 20.22
C ALA A 494 -7.34 -23.66 21.01
N GLN A 495 -8.49 -23.21 20.48
CA GLN A 495 -9.80 -23.48 21.10
C GLN A 495 -10.30 -24.92 20.89
N ARG A 496 -9.86 -25.60 19.83
CA ARG A 496 -10.16 -27.02 19.57
C ARG A 496 -9.20 -28.00 20.27
N GLY A 497 -8.07 -27.51 20.77
CA GLY A 497 -6.99 -28.34 21.32
C GLY A 497 -6.13 -29.01 20.25
N ASP A 498 -6.15 -28.49 19.01
CA ASP A 498 -5.25 -28.89 17.93
C ASP A 498 -3.91 -28.15 18.14
N ASP A 499 -2.82 -28.91 18.30
CA ASP A 499 -1.50 -28.39 18.66
C ASP A 499 -0.45 -28.60 17.56
N ARG A 500 -0.85 -29.00 16.33
CA ARG A 500 0.09 -29.48 15.30
C ARG A 500 1.00 -28.41 14.67
N VAL A 501 0.85 -27.15 15.03
CA VAL A 501 1.81 -26.10 14.65
C VAL A 501 2.85 -25.93 15.75
N GLU A 502 4.10 -26.27 15.46
CA GLU A 502 5.22 -26.19 16.41
C GLU A 502 5.65 -24.74 16.64
N SER A 503 5.70 -23.93 15.59
CA SER A 503 5.94 -22.50 15.66
C SER A 503 5.27 -21.75 14.51
N ALA A 504 4.98 -20.46 14.72
CA ALA A 504 4.41 -19.60 13.70
C ALA A 504 5.30 -18.40 13.38
N THR A 505 5.49 -18.14 12.09
CA THR A 505 6.20 -16.97 11.57
C THR A 505 5.24 -16.04 10.85
N PHE A 506 5.36 -14.73 11.07
CA PHE A 506 4.53 -13.71 10.42
C PHE A 506 5.38 -12.71 9.63
N PHE A 507 5.16 -12.58 8.32
CA PHE A 507 5.83 -11.59 7.47
C PHE A 507 4.91 -10.39 7.22
N THR A 508 5.26 -9.21 7.75
CA THR A 508 4.55 -7.92 7.55
C THR A 508 3.02 -8.08 7.66
N THR A 509 2.60 -8.68 8.76
CA THR A 509 1.22 -9.11 9.02
C THR A 509 0.53 -8.14 9.96
N LEU A 510 -0.71 -7.75 9.64
CA LEU A 510 -1.59 -7.06 10.57
C LEU A 510 -2.57 -8.05 11.21
N THR A 511 -2.64 -8.01 12.55
CA THR A 511 -3.66 -8.71 13.35
C THR A 511 -4.42 -7.75 14.29
N ASP A 512 -4.00 -6.48 14.29
CA ASP A 512 -4.56 -5.36 15.04
C ASP A 512 -4.71 -4.18 14.08
N PHE A 513 -5.96 -3.89 13.71
CA PHE A 513 -6.36 -2.89 12.72
C PHE A 513 -6.87 -1.59 13.37
N SER A 514 -6.71 -1.42 14.69
CA SER A 514 -7.14 -0.20 15.41
C SER A 514 -6.43 1.10 14.96
N GLU A 515 -5.39 0.99 14.14
CA GLU A 515 -4.77 2.10 13.41
C GLU A 515 -4.81 1.82 11.91
N GLN A 516 -5.47 2.68 11.14
CA GLN A 516 -5.71 2.46 9.71
C GLN A 516 -4.65 3.13 8.80
N GLY A 517 -3.81 4.02 9.31
CA GLY A 517 -2.68 4.61 8.57
C GLY A 517 -3.08 5.24 7.23
N GLU A 518 -2.33 4.95 6.16
CA GLU A 518 -2.61 5.42 4.79
C GLU A 518 -3.96 4.90 4.25
N PHE A 519 -4.51 3.80 4.80
CA PHE A 519 -5.82 3.24 4.39
C PHE A 519 -7.03 3.93 5.02
N THR A 520 -6.83 4.83 6.00
CA THR A 520 -7.93 5.54 6.70
C THR A 520 -9.03 6.07 5.75
N PRO A 521 -8.74 6.69 4.59
CA PRO A 521 -9.78 7.19 3.69
C PRO A 521 -10.66 6.12 3.01
N PHE A 522 -10.14 4.89 2.88
CA PHE A 522 -10.71 3.77 2.14
C PHE A 522 -11.42 2.75 3.04
N LEU A 523 -11.18 2.80 4.36
CA LEU A 523 -11.82 1.93 5.36
C LEU A 523 -13.05 2.58 6.02
N GLN A 524 -13.55 3.69 5.46
CA GLN A 524 -14.77 4.35 5.93
C GLN A 524 -16.04 3.76 5.30
N GLU A 525 -17.15 4.00 5.98
CA GLU A 525 -18.47 3.42 5.66
C GLU A 525 -18.89 3.63 4.20
N ASP A 526 -18.70 4.83 3.68
CA ASP A 526 -19.06 5.21 2.31
C ASP A 526 -18.25 4.46 1.24
N PHE A 527 -16.95 4.20 1.48
CA PHE A 527 -16.10 3.49 0.52
C PHE A 527 -16.27 1.96 0.63
N VAL A 528 -16.39 1.43 1.86
CA VAL A 528 -16.56 -0.02 2.08
C VAL A 528 -17.97 -0.48 1.68
N GLU A 529 -19.00 0.36 1.83
CA GLU A 529 -20.33 0.05 1.28
C GLU A 529 -20.35 0.13 -0.25
N GLY A 530 -19.60 1.05 -0.86
CA GLY A 530 -19.37 1.06 -2.31
C GLY A 530 -18.72 -0.23 -2.82
N ILE A 531 -17.70 -0.73 -2.10
CA ILE A 531 -17.11 -2.06 -2.37
C ILE A 531 -18.15 -3.17 -2.20
N ALA A 532 -18.92 -3.18 -1.11
CA ALA A 532 -19.92 -4.21 -0.83
C ALA A 532 -21.04 -4.24 -1.89
N ALA A 533 -21.47 -3.08 -2.40
CA ALA A 533 -22.44 -2.96 -3.48
C ALA A 533 -21.89 -3.45 -4.83
N GLU A 534 -20.67 -3.07 -5.20
CA GLU A 534 -20.01 -3.55 -6.43
C GLU A 534 -19.75 -5.07 -6.36
N VAL A 535 -19.32 -5.58 -5.20
CA VAL A 535 -19.18 -7.02 -4.92
C VAL A 535 -20.52 -7.74 -5.03
N GLY A 536 -21.59 -7.22 -4.41
CA GLY A 536 -22.93 -7.80 -4.51
C GLY A 536 -23.52 -7.79 -5.94
N ARG A 537 -22.98 -6.94 -6.82
CA ARG A 537 -23.32 -6.85 -8.24
C ARG A 537 -22.46 -7.78 -9.13
N ALA A 538 -21.20 -8.00 -8.78
CA ALA A 538 -20.21 -8.70 -9.60
C ALA A 538 -19.82 -10.10 -9.10
N GLY A 539 -20.17 -10.45 -7.86
CA GLY A 539 -19.76 -11.68 -7.16
C GLY A 539 -18.34 -11.64 -6.60
N ILE A 540 -17.42 -10.93 -7.25
CA ILE A 540 -16.00 -10.82 -6.86
C ILE A 540 -15.56 -9.36 -6.78
N PHE A 541 -14.55 -9.08 -5.95
CA PHE A 541 -13.83 -7.81 -6.01
C PHE A 541 -12.71 -7.92 -7.06
N ALA A 542 -12.88 -7.22 -8.18
CA ALA A 542 -11.99 -7.34 -9.32
C ALA A 542 -10.60 -6.73 -9.06
N SER A 543 -9.55 -7.47 -9.45
CA SER A 543 -8.14 -7.06 -9.37
C SER A 543 -7.89 -5.63 -9.87
N GLN A 544 -8.46 -5.24 -11.01
CA GLN A 544 -8.32 -3.91 -11.61
C GLN A 544 -8.82 -2.79 -10.69
N LEU A 545 -9.93 -3.03 -9.97
CA LEU A 545 -10.52 -2.08 -9.03
C LEU A 545 -9.66 -1.96 -7.76
N MET A 546 -9.11 -3.09 -7.27
CA MET A 546 -8.10 -3.11 -6.21
C MET A 546 -6.84 -2.34 -6.61
N THR A 547 -6.28 -2.57 -7.81
CA THR A 547 -5.11 -1.86 -8.33
C THR A 547 -5.35 -0.36 -8.41
N ARG A 548 -6.53 0.08 -8.86
CA ARG A 548 -6.94 1.49 -8.89
C ARG A 548 -6.95 2.10 -7.48
N THR A 549 -7.61 1.44 -6.51
CA THR A 549 -7.65 1.90 -5.11
C THR A 549 -6.24 1.99 -4.50
N MET A 550 -5.40 0.97 -4.69
CA MET A 550 -4.01 0.97 -4.20
C MET A 550 -3.16 2.07 -4.85
N SER A 551 -3.40 2.38 -6.12
CA SER A 551 -2.69 3.45 -6.83
C SER A 551 -2.94 4.84 -6.23
N PHE A 552 -4.13 5.08 -5.65
CA PHE A 552 -4.47 6.33 -4.98
C PHE A 552 -3.78 6.50 -3.61
N LEU A 553 -3.35 5.43 -2.93
CA LEU A 553 -2.54 5.56 -1.70
C LEU A 553 -1.27 6.37 -1.96
N ARG A 554 -0.62 6.13 -3.12
CA ARG A 554 0.68 6.71 -3.48
C ARG A 554 0.73 7.20 -4.93
N ALA A 555 -0.19 8.10 -5.29
CA ALA A 555 -0.35 8.60 -6.65
C ALA A 555 0.94 9.15 -7.29
N ASN A 556 1.83 9.82 -6.54
CA ASN A 556 3.13 10.27 -7.07
C ASN A 556 4.04 9.12 -7.53
N ASP A 557 4.15 8.05 -6.74
CA ASP A 557 5.07 6.92 -7.01
C ASP A 557 4.46 5.88 -7.97
N LEU A 558 3.14 5.69 -7.92
CA LEU A 558 2.41 4.64 -8.66
C LEU A 558 1.70 5.15 -9.92
N VAL A 559 1.36 6.44 -10.01
CA VAL A 559 0.64 7.02 -11.16
C VAL A 559 1.49 8.08 -11.86
N TRP A 560 1.73 9.23 -11.23
CA TRP A 560 2.32 10.41 -11.89
C TRP A 560 3.77 10.18 -12.33
N GLY A 561 4.65 9.71 -11.44
CA GLY A 561 6.04 9.42 -11.78
C GLY A 561 6.22 8.40 -12.90
N PRO A 562 5.53 7.24 -12.86
CA PRO A 562 5.51 6.29 -13.97
C PRO A 562 4.87 6.84 -15.25
N ALA A 563 3.77 7.59 -15.18
CA ALA A 563 3.11 8.18 -16.34
C ALA A 563 3.99 9.25 -17.02
N ILE A 564 4.74 10.06 -16.28
CA ILE A 564 5.71 11.01 -16.86
C ILE A 564 6.78 10.25 -17.66
N ARG A 565 7.41 9.21 -17.07
CA ARG A 565 8.42 8.41 -17.77
C ARG A 565 7.86 7.69 -19.00
N SER A 566 6.75 6.96 -18.83
CA SER A 566 6.10 6.20 -19.89
C SER A 566 5.57 7.10 -21.00
N TYR A 567 4.75 8.10 -20.68
CA TYR A 567 3.96 8.85 -21.67
C TYR A 567 4.58 10.18 -22.13
N MET A 568 5.53 10.75 -21.38
CA MET A 568 6.15 12.06 -21.71
C MET A 568 7.63 11.93 -22.10
N MET A 569 8.39 11.07 -21.41
CA MET A 569 9.80 10.81 -21.72
C MET A 569 10.01 9.74 -22.81
N GLY A 570 8.94 9.00 -23.14
CA GLY A 570 8.97 7.90 -24.12
C GLY A 570 9.76 6.69 -23.65
N GLU A 571 9.89 6.49 -22.34
CA GLU A 571 10.63 5.37 -21.76
C GLU A 571 9.83 4.06 -21.87
N ALA A 572 10.51 2.94 -22.11
CA ALA A 572 9.88 1.63 -22.00
C ALA A 572 9.65 1.28 -20.52
N PRO A 573 8.55 0.57 -20.17
CA PRO A 573 8.36 0.01 -18.83
C PRO A 573 9.58 -0.83 -18.39
N PRO A 574 10.04 -0.74 -17.14
CA PRO A 574 11.26 -1.41 -16.71
C PRO A 574 11.08 -2.93 -16.67
N ALA A 575 12.11 -3.67 -17.10
CA ALA A 575 12.21 -5.12 -16.92
C ALA A 575 12.61 -5.47 -15.48
N PHE A 576 11.74 -5.13 -14.51
CA PHE A 576 11.94 -5.36 -13.08
C PHE A 576 10.90 -6.35 -12.53
N ASP A 577 11.39 -7.43 -11.94
CA ASP A 577 10.64 -8.61 -11.50
C ASP A 577 9.59 -8.30 -10.42
N LEU A 578 9.95 -7.47 -9.45
CA LEU A 578 9.04 -7.00 -8.40
C LEU A 578 7.84 -6.23 -8.96
N LEU A 579 8.05 -5.38 -9.98
CA LEU A 579 6.96 -4.60 -10.60
C LEU A 579 6.12 -5.44 -11.58
N TYR A 580 6.70 -6.50 -12.16
CA TYR A 580 5.92 -7.52 -12.89
C TYR A 580 4.97 -8.25 -11.94
N TRP A 581 5.46 -8.76 -10.82
CA TRP A 581 4.63 -9.39 -9.79
C TRP A 581 3.51 -8.46 -9.29
N ASN A 582 3.83 -7.18 -9.04
CA ASN A 582 2.85 -6.18 -8.62
C ASN A 582 1.73 -5.97 -9.67
N GLY A 583 2.03 -6.14 -10.96
CA GLY A 583 1.06 -6.05 -12.05
C GLY A 583 0.24 -7.32 -12.28
N ASP A 584 0.65 -8.46 -11.74
CA ASP A 584 -0.02 -9.77 -11.85
C ASP A 584 -1.01 -9.98 -10.70
N ALA A 585 -1.95 -9.03 -10.57
CA ALA A 585 -2.94 -8.98 -9.51
C ALA A 585 -4.10 -9.98 -9.73
N THR A 586 -4.53 -10.56 -8.60
CA THR A 586 -5.61 -11.53 -8.44
C THR A 586 -6.92 -10.85 -8.04
N ASN A 587 -8.04 -11.50 -8.36
CA ASN A 587 -9.35 -11.12 -7.84
C ASN A 587 -9.51 -11.61 -6.39
N LEU A 588 -10.50 -11.07 -5.66
CA LEU A 588 -10.86 -11.57 -4.31
C LEU A 588 -12.32 -12.05 -4.28
N PRO A 589 -12.64 -13.14 -3.55
CA PRO A 589 -14.02 -13.58 -3.38
C PRO A 589 -14.87 -12.52 -2.71
N GLY A 590 -16.13 -12.40 -3.13
CA GLY A 590 -17.03 -11.34 -2.68
C GLY A 590 -17.26 -11.38 -1.17
N LYS A 591 -17.75 -12.52 -0.66
CA LYS A 591 -18.03 -12.69 0.77
C LYS A 591 -16.77 -12.49 1.63
N MET A 592 -15.66 -13.15 1.30
CA MET A 592 -14.38 -12.96 2.01
C MET A 592 -13.95 -11.47 2.06
N THR A 593 -14.08 -10.73 0.96
CA THR A 593 -13.71 -9.31 0.90
C THR A 593 -14.53 -8.48 1.89
N VAL A 594 -15.84 -8.71 1.98
CA VAL A 594 -16.72 -8.01 2.94
C VAL A 594 -16.44 -8.46 4.37
N ASP A 595 -16.27 -9.76 4.62
CA ASP A 595 -15.92 -10.31 5.94
C ASP A 595 -14.62 -9.69 6.48
N TYR A 596 -13.60 -9.57 5.63
CA TYR A 596 -12.29 -9.00 5.95
C TYR A 596 -12.35 -7.47 6.20
N LEU A 597 -13.00 -6.71 5.32
CA LEU A 597 -13.08 -5.25 5.47
C LEU A 597 -13.96 -4.85 6.67
N ARG A 598 -15.14 -5.47 6.84
CA ARG A 598 -16.07 -5.16 7.92
C ARG A 598 -15.57 -5.71 9.26
N GLY A 599 -15.27 -7.01 9.34
CA GLY A 599 -14.96 -7.70 10.60
C GLY A 599 -13.54 -7.46 11.12
N LEU A 600 -12.54 -7.32 10.24
CA LEU A 600 -11.15 -7.10 10.66
C LEU A 600 -10.75 -5.62 10.53
N CYS A 601 -10.87 -5.03 9.35
CA CYS A 601 -10.30 -3.69 9.11
C CYS A 601 -11.09 -2.54 9.75
N GLN A 602 -12.40 -2.69 9.95
CA GLN A 602 -13.25 -1.72 10.64
C GLN A 602 -13.52 -2.11 12.11
N GLN A 603 -13.95 -3.34 12.37
CA GLN A 603 -14.39 -3.77 13.71
C GLN A 603 -13.27 -4.34 14.59
N ASN A 604 -12.08 -4.59 14.05
CA ASN A 604 -10.90 -5.09 14.78
C ASN A 604 -11.16 -6.37 15.60
N LEU A 605 -12.08 -7.25 15.17
CA LEU A 605 -12.63 -8.33 16.01
C LEU A 605 -11.59 -9.32 16.55
N LEU A 606 -10.44 -9.49 15.88
CA LEU A 606 -9.32 -10.30 16.39
C LEU A 606 -8.78 -9.82 17.76
N ILE A 607 -8.91 -8.52 18.03
CA ILE A 607 -8.44 -7.83 19.25
C ILE A 607 -9.60 -7.54 20.22
N GLU A 608 -10.80 -7.24 19.71
CA GLU A 608 -11.96 -6.88 20.54
C GLU A 608 -12.78 -8.12 20.94
N ASP A 609 -13.99 -8.32 20.40
CA ASP A 609 -14.97 -9.34 20.82
C ASP A 609 -14.73 -10.78 20.29
N GLY A 610 -13.66 -10.98 19.51
CA GLY A 610 -13.33 -12.22 18.81
C GLY A 610 -14.01 -12.33 17.44
N PHE A 611 -13.26 -12.76 16.41
CA PHE A 611 -13.78 -12.94 15.06
C PHE A 611 -14.49 -14.31 14.93
N PRO A 612 -15.70 -14.40 14.32
CA PRO A 612 -16.42 -15.66 14.20
C PRO A 612 -15.78 -16.58 13.13
N VAL A 613 -15.44 -17.81 13.52
CA VAL A 613 -14.97 -18.88 12.62
C VAL A 613 -15.52 -20.23 13.08
N HIS A 614 -16.27 -20.92 12.22
CA HIS A 614 -16.81 -22.28 12.43
C HIS A 614 -17.53 -22.47 13.76
N GLY A 615 -18.26 -21.44 14.22
CA GLY A 615 -18.99 -21.42 15.51
C GLY A 615 -18.16 -21.05 16.74
N HIS A 616 -16.88 -20.71 16.58
CA HIS A 616 -16.00 -20.16 17.61
C HIS A 616 -15.80 -18.65 17.42
N ASN A 617 -15.60 -17.89 18.50
CA ASN A 617 -15.08 -16.51 18.43
C ASN A 617 -13.59 -16.54 18.75
N VAL A 618 -12.72 -16.34 17.76
CA VAL A 618 -11.26 -16.48 17.91
C VAL A 618 -10.58 -15.12 18.15
N SER A 619 -9.57 -15.09 19.03
CA SER A 619 -8.79 -13.89 19.32
C SER A 619 -7.29 -14.16 19.22
N VAL A 620 -6.48 -13.11 18.97
CA VAL A 620 -5.01 -13.19 19.06
C VAL A 620 -4.54 -13.73 20.41
N ARG A 621 -5.33 -13.54 21.47
CA ARG A 621 -5.04 -13.97 22.85
C ARG A 621 -5.20 -15.48 23.09
N ASP A 622 -5.72 -16.22 22.11
CA ASP A 622 -5.74 -17.69 22.15
C ASP A 622 -4.36 -18.30 21.82
N ILE A 623 -3.54 -17.58 21.03
CA ILE A 623 -2.27 -18.07 20.47
C ILE A 623 -1.16 -18.04 21.52
N LYS A 624 -0.58 -19.22 21.81
CA LYS A 624 0.42 -19.43 22.88
C LYS A 624 1.72 -20.12 22.45
N LEU A 625 1.76 -20.65 21.22
CA LEU A 625 2.93 -21.33 20.64
C LEU A 625 4.07 -20.33 20.29
N PRO A 626 5.32 -20.77 20.11
CA PRO A 626 6.46 -19.91 19.75
C PRO A 626 6.26 -19.07 18.48
N LEU A 627 6.52 -17.76 18.57
CA LEU A 627 6.27 -16.79 17.49
C LEU A 627 7.52 -16.05 17.02
N CYS A 628 7.66 -15.86 15.71
CA CYS A 628 8.61 -14.93 15.11
C CYS A 628 7.91 -14.00 14.11
N ALA A 629 7.96 -12.68 14.34
CA ALA A 629 7.32 -11.70 13.48
C ALA A 629 8.33 -10.75 12.84
N ILE A 630 8.21 -10.53 11.54
CA ILE A 630 9.10 -9.67 10.75
C ILE A 630 8.31 -8.44 10.29
N GLY A 631 8.67 -7.26 10.81
CA GLY A 631 8.23 -5.97 10.29
C GLY A 631 9.25 -5.36 9.33
N CYS A 632 8.84 -4.38 8.53
CA CYS A 632 9.73 -3.59 7.67
C CYS A 632 9.64 -2.09 8.02
N GLU A 633 10.78 -1.41 8.14
CA GLU A 633 10.88 -0.08 8.76
C GLU A 633 10.14 1.02 7.99
N THR A 634 10.20 0.98 6.65
CA THR A 634 9.46 1.91 5.79
C THR A 634 8.24 1.23 5.14
N ASP A 635 7.64 0.28 5.85
CA ASP A 635 6.36 -0.31 5.45
C ASP A 635 5.20 0.67 5.71
N HIS A 636 4.34 0.80 4.71
CA HIS A 636 3.12 1.62 4.72
C HIS A 636 1.86 0.79 4.46
N ILE A 637 2.02 -0.46 3.99
CA ILE A 637 0.95 -1.43 3.77
C ILE A 637 0.64 -2.13 5.09
N ALA A 638 1.68 -2.59 5.78
CA ALA A 638 1.61 -3.15 7.13
C ALA A 638 2.64 -2.47 8.06
N PRO A 639 2.42 -1.21 8.47
CA PRO A 639 3.37 -0.45 9.28
C PRO A 639 3.85 -1.24 10.50
N TRP A 640 5.16 -1.38 10.65
CA TRP A 640 5.74 -2.35 11.60
C TRP A 640 5.28 -2.16 13.05
N LYS A 641 4.95 -0.93 13.46
CA LYS A 641 4.39 -0.63 14.79
C LYS A 641 3.04 -1.29 15.05
N TYR A 642 2.18 -1.37 14.03
CA TYR A 642 0.86 -1.98 14.13
C TYR A 642 0.98 -3.51 14.15
N SER A 643 1.85 -4.07 13.29
CA SER A 643 2.23 -5.49 13.31
C SER A 643 2.81 -5.90 14.68
N TRP A 644 3.76 -5.11 15.21
CA TRP A 644 4.34 -5.29 16.54
C TRP A 644 3.29 -5.25 17.65
N ARG A 645 2.31 -4.34 17.58
CA ARG A 645 1.22 -4.24 18.57
C ARG A 645 0.30 -5.47 18.54
N GLY A 646 -0.02 -5.98 17.35
CA GLY A 646 -0.77 -7.23 17.19
C GLY A 646 -0.04 -8.45 17.80
N VAL A 647 1.28 -8.55 17.58
CA VAL A 647 2.13 -9.61 18.16
C VAL A 647 2.31 -9.44 19.67
N ALA A 648 2.41 -8.21 20.17
CA ALA A 648 2.47 -7.91 21.60
C ALA A 648 1.24 -8.48 22.34
N GLN A 649 0.06 -8.42 21.73
CA GLN A 649 -1.20 -8.91 22.30
C GLN A 649 -1.40 -10.44 22.23
N MET A 650 -0.58 -11.18 21.48
CA MET A 650 -0.65 -12.66 21.47
C MET A 650 -0.16 -13.25 22.80
N ALA A 651 -0.81 -14.30 23.28
CA ALA A 651 -0.57 -14.87 24.63
C ALA A 651 0.62 -15.86 24.70
N SER A 652 1.52 -15.84 23.72
CA SER A 652 2.75 -16.62 23.74
C SER A 652 3.81 -16.00 24.66
N ASP A 653 4.49 -16.85 25.43
CA ASP A 653 5.63 -16.50 26.28
C ASP A 653 6.96 -16.41 25.48
N ASP A 654 7.05 -17.06 24.31
CA ASP A 654 8.21 -17.05 23.41
C ASP A 654 7.90 -16.27 22.13
N LYS A 655 8.17 -14.96 22.17
CA LYS A 655 7.88 -14.03 21.06
C LYS A 655 9.14 -13.30 20.62
N ARG A 656 9.52 -13.48 19.36
CA ARG A 656 10.59 -12.72 18.70
C ARG A 656 9.99 -11.74 17.69
N PHE A 657 10.47 -10.50 17.71
CA PHE A 657 10.23 -9.55 16.63
C PHE A 657 11.56 -9.24 15.94
N ILE A 658 11.53 -9.07 14.63
CA ILE A 658 12.65 -8.65 13.80
C ILE A 658 12.17 -7.47 12.94
N LEU A 659 12.92 -6.38 12.93
CA LEU A 659 12.62 -5.23 12.07
C LEU A 659 13.64 -5.15 10.94
N SER A 660 13.26 -5.51 9.72
CA SER A 660 14.08 -5.24 8.54
C SER A 660 14.04 -3.75 8.19
N GLU A 661 15.13 -3.20 7.67
CA GLU A 661 15.08 -1.96 6.89
C GLU A 661 14.28 -2.16 5.59
N SER A 662 14.02 -1.05 4.88
CA SER A 662 13.24 -0.99 3.62
C SER A 662 11.72 -1.20 3.81
N GLY A 663 10.97 -1.23 2.71
CA GLY A 663 9.50 -1.33 2.70
C GLY A 663 8.96 -2.74 2.41
N HIS A 664 7.64 -2.92 2.56
CA HIS A 664 6.87 -4.18 2.52
C HIS A 664 7.53 -5.35 1.78
N ILE A 665 7.74 -5.22 0.47
CA ILE A 665 8.33 -6.28 -0.36
C ILE A 665 9.85 -6.35 -0.21
N ALA A 666 10.55 -5.22 -0.30
CA ALA A 666 12.01 -5.17 -0.39
C ALA A 666 12.74 -5.43 0.94
N GLY A 667 12.05 -5.31 2.08
CA GLY A 667 12.55 -5.75 3.39
C GLY A 667 12.35 -7.26 3.59
N ILE A 668 11.21 -7.82 3.19
CA ILE A 668 10.97 -9.28 3.24
C ILE A 668 11.87 -10.02 2.24
N VAL A 669 11.87 -9.61 0.97
CA VAL A 669 12.65 -10.24 -0.12
C VAL A 669 14.08 -9.67 -0.17
N ASN A 670 14.81 -9.80 0.95
CA ASN A 670 16.21 -9.38 1.07
C ASN A 670 17.17 -10.58 1.16
N PRO A 671 17.61 -11.17 0.03
CA PRO A 671 18.51 -12.32 0.02
C PRO A 671 19.92 -12.02 0.58
N PRO A 672 20.46 -12.85 1.51
CA PRO A 672 21.79 -12.65 2.12
C PRO A 672 22.94 -12.44 1.13
N SER A 673 22.86 -13.10 -0.04
CA SER A 673 23.87 -13.02 -1.11
C SER A 673 24.11 -11.59 -1.63
N LYS A 674 23.09 -10.71 -1.59
CA LYS A 674 23.17 -9.34 -2.10
C LYS A 674 23.80 -8.36 -1.10
N LYS A 675 23.90 -8.73 0.18
CA LYS A 675 24.48 -7.92 1.28
C LYS A 675 23.95 -6.47 1.33
N LYS A 676 22.64 -6.31 1.12
CA LYS A 676 21.93 -5.03 1.21
C LYS A 676 21.18 -4.89 2.53
N TYR A 677 20.97 -3.63 2.90
CA TYR A 677 20.20 -3.23 4.08
C TYR A 677 20.78 -3.79 5.40
N GLY A 678 20.07 -3.60 6.50
CA GLY A 678 20.23 -4.29 7.75
C GLY A 678 18.90 -4.66 8.38
N HIS A 679 18.96 -5.18 9.60
CA HIS A 679 17.80 -5.51 10.41
C HIS A 679 18.11 -5.32 11.90
N TYR A 680 17.07 -5.29 12.72
CA TYR A 680 17.17 -5.06 14.15
C TYR A 680 16.46 -6.14 14.95
N THR A 681 17.06 -6.56 16.06
CA THR A 681 16.48 -7.51 17.01
C THR A 681 16.54 -6.95 18.43
N GLY A 682 15.39 -6.85 19.08
CA GLY A 682 15.27 -6.49 20.50
C GLY A 682 15.06 -7.72 21.40
N ALA A 683 14.89 -7.45 22.70
CA ALA A 683 14.46 -8.46 23.67
C ALA A 683 13.01 -8.91 23.42
N GLN A 684 12.61 -10.00 24.10
CA GLN A 684 11.23 -10.51 24.11
C GLN A 684 10.28 -9.71 25.02
N ASP A 685 10.68 -8.53 25.49
CA ASP A 685 9.82 -7.63 26.26
C ASP A 685 8.98 -6.74 25.33
N PHE A 686 7.66 -6.89 25.43
CA PHE A 686 6.67 -6.08 24.71
C PHE A 686 5.90 -5.11 25.63
N ALA A 687 6.27 -4.97 26.91
CA ALA A 687 5.54 -4.12 27.86
C ALA A 687 5.69 -2.61 27.60
N ASN A 688 6.80 -2.19 27.00
CA ASN A 688 7.19 -0.77 26.90
C ASN A 688 6.83 -0.10 25.56
N GLY A 689 6.14 -0.81 24.65
CA GLY A 689 5.72 -0.28 23.35
C GLY A 689 6.80 -0.36 22.25
N PRO A 690 6.40 -0.16 20.97
CA PRO A 690 7.26 -0.43 19.81
C PRO A 690 8.46 0.52 19.73
N ASP A 691 8.32 1.79 20.10
CA ASP A 691 9.42 2.75 20.07
C ASP A 691 10.49 2.45 21.13
N ALA A 692 10.10 2.05 22.34
CA ALA A 692 11.07 1.62 23.36
C ALA A 692 11.77 0.30 22.95
N TRP A 693 11.06 -0.60 22.29
CA TRP A 693 11.64 -1.82 21.70
C TRP A 693 12.65 -1.48 20.59
N ARG A 694 12.35 -0.49 19.74
CA ARG A 694 13.23 0.02 18.68
C ARG A 694 14.51 0.63 19.25
N ASP A 695 14.39 1.51 20.24
CA ASP A 695 15.52 2.17 20.90
C ASP A 695 16.43 1.19 21.66
N ALA A 696 15.87 0.05 22.11
CA ALA A 696 16.60 -1.03 22.79
C ALA A 696 17.09 -2.16 21.84
N SER A 697 16.84 -2.06 20.53
CA SER A 697 17.17 -3.11 19.56
C SER A 697 18.63 -3.05 19.08
N GLU A 698 19.26 -4.22 18.94
CA GLU A 698 20.60 -4.35 18.35
C GLU A 698 20.51 -4.39 16.82
N PHE A 699 21.41 -3.69 16.13
CA PHE A 699 21.49 -3.65 14.67
C PHE A 699 22.45 -4.70 14.12
N THR A 700 21.97 -5.50 13.16
CA THR A 700 22.78 -6.41 12.35
C THR A 700 22.72 -6.00 10.88
N ALA A 701 23.88 -5.77 10.27
CA ALA A 701 23.98 -5.44 8.85
C ALA A 701 23.73 -6.68 7.96
N GLY A 702 23.00 -6.50 6.87
CA GLY A 702 22.58 -7.57 5.95
C GLY A 702 21.18 -8.13 6.24
N SER A 703 20.84 -9.18 5.50
CA SER A 703 19.55 -9.87 5.55
C SER A 703 19.21 -10.41 6.94
N TRP A 704 17.92 -10.37 7.29
CA TRP A 704 17.36 -11.01 8.47
C TRP A 704 17.13 -12.52 8.31
N TRP A 705 17.19 -13.08 7.09
CA TRP A 705 16.85 -14.48 6.83
C TRP A 705 17.65 -15.46 7.72
N PRO A 706 18.99 -15.32 7.92
CA PRO A 706 19.75 -16.22 8.80
C PRO A 706 19.39 -16.05 10.29
N THR A 707 18.93 -14.86 10.69
CA THR A 707 18.49 -14.57 12.06
C THR A 707 17.14 -15.22 12.38
N TRP A 708 16.29 -15.40 11.36
CA TRP A 708 15.05 -16.17 11.44
C TRP A 708 15.32 -17.67 11.39
N GLU A 709 16.17 -18.14 10.46
CA GLU A 709 16.52 -19.57 10.36
C GLU A 709 17.19 -20.09 11.63
N ALA A 710 18.11 -19.34 12.26
CA ALA A 710 18.72 -19.74 13.52
C ALA A 710 17.70 -19.88 14.68
N TRP A 711 16.53 -19.23 14.60
CA TRP A 711 15.40 -19.44 15.52
C TRP A 711 14.50 -20.60 15.07
N LEU A 712 14.38 -20.84 13.77
CA LEU A 712 13.57 -21.90 13.21
C LEU A 712 14.20 -23.29 13.37
N ALA A 713 15.53 -23.39 13.25
CA ALA A 713 16.28 -24.64 13.40
C ALA A 713 16.08 -25.28 14.79
N GLU A 714 16.08 -24.45 15.85
CA GLU A 714 15.75 -24.87 17.23
C GLU A 714 14.37 -25.54 17.35
N ARG A 715 13.45 -25.24 16.43
CA ARG A 715 12.03 -25.66 16.40
C ARG A 715 11.75 -26.63 15.24
N SER A 716 12.77 -27.18 14.61
CA SER A 716 12.63 -28.01 13.39
C SER A 716 13.12 -29.46 13.53
N GLY A 717 13.58 -29.84 14.72
CA GLY A 717 13.95 -31.22 15.05
C GLY A 717 15.23 -31.72 14.36
N ASP A 718 15.54 -32.99 14.59
CA ASP A 718 16.73 -33.66 14.06
C ASP A 718 16.75 -33.71 12.52
N MET A 719 17.94 -33.88 11.94
CA MET A 719 18.10 -34.08 10.49
C MET A 719 17.71 -35.51 10.09
N VAL A 720 16.87 -35.62 9.07
CA VAL A 720 16.38 -36.86 8.45
C VAL A 720 16.76 -36.91 6.96
N PRO A 721 16.76 -38.08 6.29
CA PRO A 721 16.97 -38.16 4.85
C PRO A 721 16.00 -37.27 4.07
N ALA A 722 16.49 -36.64 2.99
CA ALA A 722 15.73 -35.66 2.24
C ALA A 722 14.44 -36.23 1.59
N ARG A 723 13.33 -35.48 1.74
CA ARG A 723 12.01 -35.85 1.20
C ARG A 723 11.86 -35.34 -0.22
N VAL A 724 12.17 -36.20 -1.20
CA VAL A 724 11.85 -35.94 -2.62
C VAL A 724 10.32 -35.93 -2.79
N PRO A 725 9.72 -34.92 -3.44
CA PRO A 725 8.28 -34.91 -3.68
C PRO A 725 7.86 -36.01 -4.66
N GLU A 726 6.71 -36.64 -4.40
CA GLU A 726 6.11 -37.63 -5.31
C GLU A 726 5.56 -36.97 -6.59
N ASP A 727 5.42 -37.74 -7.68
CA ASP A 727 4.81 -37.25 -8.92
C ASP A 727 3.28 -37.08 -8.76
N GLY A 728 2.89 -35.88 -8.33
CA GLY A 728 1.50 -35.44 -8.18
C GLY A 728 0.90 -34.78 -9.43
N PHE A 729 0.23 -33.65 -9.23
CA PHE A 729 -0.62 -32.99 -10.23
C PHE A 729 0.15 -32.22 -11.32
N GLY A 730 1.45 -32.01 -11.14
CA GLY A 730 2.34 -31.35 -12.10
C GLY A 730 3.62 -30.83 -11.45
N PRO A 731 4.55 -30.26 -12.24
CA PRO A 731 5.71 -29.55 -11.71
C PRO A 731 5.30 -28.23 -11.04
N ALA A 732 6.14 -27.72 -10.14
CA ALA A 732 6.11 -26.31 -9.77
C ALA A 732 6.32 -25.44 -11.05
N PRO A 733 5.70 -24.25 -11.16
CA PRO A 733 4.98 -23.51 -10.12
C PRO A 733 3.46 -23.79 -10.04
N GLY A 734 2.97 -24.89 -10.61
CA GLY A 734 1.54 -25.25 -10.61
C GLY A 734 0.73 -24.58 -11.73
N SER A 735 -0.59 -24.82 -11.78
CA SER A 735 -1.49 -24.29 -12.80
C SER A 735 -2.19 -22.99 -12.38
N TYR A 736 -2.57 -22.84 -11.11
CA TYR A 736 -3.36 -21.71 -10.61
C TYR A 736 -2.58 -20.39 -10.68
N VAL A 737 -1.25 -20.44 -10.56
CA VAL A 737 -0.38 -19.27 -10.67
C VAL A 737 -0.44 -18.59 -12.05
N HIS A 738 -0.79 -19.34 -13.11
CA HIS A 738 -0.89 -18.81 -14.47
C HIS A 738 -2.25 -18.14 -14.77
N GLU A 739 -3.23 -18.28 -13.87
CA GLU A 739 -4.58 -17.76 -14.08
C GLU A 739 -4.61 -16.22 -14.05
N ARG A 740 -5.36 -15.63 -14.99
CA ARG A 740 -5.45 -14.18 -15.20
C ARG A 740 -6.87 -13.70 -14.93
N HIS A 741 -6.98 -12.40 -14.66
CA HIS A 741 -8.25 -11.67 -14.48
C HIS A 741 -8.98 -11.42 -15.80
#